data_AF-A0A3N5XP34-F1
#
_entry.id   AF-A0A3N5XP34-F1
#
_cell.length_a   1.000
_cell.length_b   1.000
_cell.length_c   1.000
_cell.angle_alpha   90.00
_cell.angle_beta   90.00
_cell.angle_gamma   90.00
#
_symmetry.space_group_name_H-M   'P 1'
#
loop_
_entity.id
_entity.type
_entity.pdbx_description
1 polymer ?
#
loop_
_entity_poly.entity_id
_entity_poly.type
_entity_poly.pdbx_seq_one_letter_code
_entity_poly.pdbx_strand_id
1 'polypeptide(L)'
;MCGIAGSLRVSDGLGFDASAAVTRMCGIQHHRGPDDSGVTAVGNAVLGSNRLSIIDLSPAGHMPMSNEDESLWIVYNGEIFNFQDLRAELVRAGHTFRSRTDTEVVLHAYEEWGTDCFSRFTGMFGLALYDRQANRLVLARDRFGKKPVYYTFRSGHLLFASEMKALIAVSEDLRPNLQRLAEWSLYRNVDFGSRDTLIEGIHSLPPGHHMVVSTDPRGGREPRIATESYFQPEAEVRSEAYERFKRQPADELSRDIENLIARAVKDRLMSDVPIGTLCSGGIDSSLITALAAREMPDIMAFNVSVAGYEAIDESRFANRVADSLGVRLLTYSMKPVDFQRNLVRAIYHSDVPLTHPNSVAFLLISEFARSHGVKILLSGEAADELFGGYMQRYRRYRQVLRFQKLAAVLPSRFRKMLILAGYACDGVPITDFSEYEGLLRHSTGFLDRFAREELKERSQAAYSFVKNPLDRAVLGAMLADLTNFLTPLLRRLDRMSMAASVEARTPFLDYPLVKAVTNLPLETRLRGSQDKWLLKKIAARHLPKDIVYRRKVGFPLPLADYIAPFAKPELFHSGFCIEYLGVGRKALLQTVSDWRANFNGFFNLLALELWGRIFFLNQTVEKLTEWSLSQAASQEPARRAVPQPAGQRV
;
A
#
# COMPACT_ATOMS: atom_id res chain seq x y z
N MET A 1 -15.23 -3.35 3.88
CA MET A 1 -14.40 -3.33 2.64
C MET A 1 -15.19 -3.75 1.42
N CYS A 2 -14.95 -3.16 0.26
CA CYS A 2 -15.78 -3.39 -0.93
C CYS A 2 -14.97 -3.33 -2.24
N GLY A 3 -15.59 -3.76 -3.33
CA GLY A 3 -15.23 -3.32 -4.68
C GLY A 3 -16.21 -2.25 -5.11
N ILE A 4 -15.74 -1.07 -5.54
CA ILE A 4 -16.58 -0.05 -6.17
C ILE A 4 -16.27 0.05 -7.65
N ALA A 5 -17.29 0.37 -8.44
CA ALA A 5 -17.18 0.67 -9.86
C ALA A 5 -18.25 1.69 -10.26
N GLY A 6 -18.03 2.42 -11.33
CA GLY A 6 -19.08 3.26 -11.87
C GLY A 6 -18.67 4.04 -13.10
N SER A 7 -19.64 4.78 -13.62
CA SER A 7 -19.56 5.55 -14.85
C SER A 7 -20.31 6.86 -14.66
N LEU A 8 -19.77 7.95 -15.21
CA LEU A 8 -20.47 9.22 -15.42
C LEU A 8 -20.33 9.59 -16.89
N ARG A 9 -21.45 9.83 -17.57
CA ARG A 9 -21.43 10.37 -18.95
C ARG A 9 -20.90 11.80 -18.93
N VAL A 10 -19.79 12.05 -19.62
CA VAL A 10 -19.11 13.36 -19.69
C VAL A 10 -19.17 14.02 -21.07
N SER A 11 -19.47 13.26 -22.12
CA SER A 11 -19.74 13.77 -23.46
C SER A 11 -20.69 12.83 -24.21
N ASP A 12 -21.16 13.27 -25.38
CA ASP A 12 -22.00 12.44 -26.25
C ASP A 12 -21.13 11.36 -26.91
N GLY A 13 -21.05 10.19 -26.27
CA GLY A 13 -20.48 8.98 -26.85
C GLY A 13 -21.59 8.15 -27.50
N LEU A 14 -21.43 7.75 -28.76
CA LEU A 14 -22.36 6.84 -29.42
C LEU A 14 -22.10 5.40 -28.95
N GLY A 15 -23.13 4.73 -28.43
CA GLY A 15 -23.16 3.26 -28.32
C GLY A 15 -22.45 2.60 -27.13
N PHE A 16 -22.00 3.35 -26.11
CA PHE A 16 -21.40 2.76 -24.90
C PHE A 16 -22.48 2.34 -23.89
N ASP A 17 -22.60 1.03 -23.63
CA ASP A 17 -23.48 0.49 -22.59
C ASP A 17 -22.81 0.57 -21.22
N ALA A 18 -23.03 1.70 -20.53
CA ALA A 18 -22.48 1.95 -19.21
C ALA A 18 -22.95 0.92 -18.16
N SER A 19 -24.19 0.43 -18.25
CA SER A 19 -24.73 -0.55 -17.30
C SER A 19 -24.06 -1.91 -17.45
N ALA A 20 -23.90 -2.39 -18.69
CA ALA A 20 -23.15 -3.62 -18.95
C ALA A 20 -21.67 -3.49 -18.56
N ALA A 21 -21.04 -2.33 -18.83
CA ALA A 21 -19.67 -2.07 -18.44
C ALA A 21 -19.50 -2.11 -16.91
N VAL A 22 -20.34 -1.38 -16.15
CA VAL A 22 -20.27 -1.37 -14.68
C VAL A 22 -20.55 -2.76 -14.08
N THR A 23 -21.49 -3.52 -14.66
CA THR A 23 -21.74 -4.91 -14.26
C THR A 23 -20.51 -5.78 -14.45
N ARG A 24 -19.83 -5.67 -15.60
CA ARG A 24 -18.56 -6.39 -15.85
C ARG A 24 -17.46 -5.97 -14.89
N MET A 25 -17.32 -4.66 -14.63
CA MET A 25 -16.36 -4.13 -13.65
C MET A 25 -16.62 -4.65 -12.24
N CYS A 26 -17.89 -4.81 -11.84
CA CYS A 26 -18.24 -5.44 -10.58
C CYS A 26 -17.89 -6.93 -10.59
N GLY A 27 -18.20 -7.67 -11.66
CA GLY A 27 -17.83 -9.09 -11.77
C GLY A 27 -16.33 -9.34 -11.57
N ILE A 28 -15.46 -8.53 -12.18
CA ILE A 28 -13.99 -8.62 -12.05
C ILE A 28 -13.48 -8.31 -10.63
N GLN A 29 -14.28 -7.63 -9.81
CA GLN A 29 -13.94 -7.20 -8.45
C GLN A 29 -14.74 -7.95 -7.38
N HIS A 30 -15.42 -9.05 -7.72
CA HIS A 30 -16.30 -9.78 -6.81
C HIS A 30 -15.56 -10.34 -5.59
N HIS A 31 -14.29 -10.75 -5.74
CA HIS A 31 -13.44 -11.22 -4.63
C HIS A 31 -13.29 -10.19 -3.50
N ARG A 32 -13.46 -8.89 -3.77
CA ARG A 32 -13.37 -7.85 -2.74
C ARG A 32 -14.60 -7.80 -1.82
N GLY A 33 -15.74 -8.29 -2.27
CA GLY A 33 -17.00 -8.17 -1.55
C GLY A 33 -18.01 -9.23 -2.00
N PRO A 34 -17.83 -10.49 -1.57
CA PRO A 34 -18.66 -11.59 -2.03
C PRO A 34 -20.02 -11.69 -1.33
N ASP A 35 -20.29 -10.85 -0.32
CA ASP A 35 -21.49 -11.02 0.53
C ASP A 35 -22.74 -10.41 -0.10
N ASP A 36 -22.60 -9.35 -0.91
CA ASP A 36 -23.70 -8.65 -1.59
C ASP A 36 -23.18 -7.85 -2.80
N SER A 37 -24.02 -7.63 -3.81
CA SER A 37 -23.67 -6.93 -5.05
C SER A 37 -24.85 -6.12 -5.59
N GLY A 38 -24.58 -4.90 -6.08
CA GLY A 38 -25.60 -4.02 -6.65
C GLY A 38 -25.07 -3.15 -7.79
N VAL A 39 -25.91 -2.87 -8.79
CA VAL A 39 -25.66 -1.90 -9.87
C VAL A 39 -26.92 -1.06 -10.06
N THR A 40 -26.78 0.26 -10.05
CA THR A 40 -27.90 1.20 -10.18
C THR A 40 -27.55 2.30 -11.17
N ALA A 41 -28.42 2.50 -12.15
CA ALA A 41 -28.37 3.66 -13.05
C ALA A 41 -29.16 4.82 -12.43
N VAL A 42 -28.51 5.97 -12.28
CA VAL A 42 -29.10 7.17 -11.67
C VAL A 42 -28.71 8.38 -12.51
N GLY A 43 -29.67 8.98 -13.23
CA GLY A 43 -29.42 10.13 -14.10
C GLY A 43 -28.37 9.82 -15.17
N ASN A 44 -27.25 10.56 -15.15
CA ASN A 44 -26.13 10.38 -16.08
C ASN A 44 -25.03 9.44 -15.56
N ALA A 45 -25.25 8.84 -14.39
CA ALA A 45 -24.31 7.94 -13.75
C ALA A 45 -24.84 6.50 -13.68
N VAL A 46 -23.90 5.54 -13.65
CA VAL A 46 -24.17 4.17 -13.23
C VAL A 46 -23.18 3.86 -12.11
N LEU A 47 -23.70 3.44 -10.96
CA LEU A 47 -22.90 3.10 -9.79
C LEU A 47 -23.01 1.60 -9.53
N GLY A 48 -21.91 0.98 -9.12
CA GLY A 48 -21.86 -0.44 -8.80
C GLY A 48 -20.99 -0.73 -7.59
N SER A 49 -21.39 -1.73 -6.80
CA SER A 49 -20.63 -2.16 -5.63
C SER A 49 -20.72 -3.66 -5.40
N ASN A 50 -19.64 -4.22 -4.86
CA ASN A 50 -19.56 -5.53 -4.24
C ASN A 50 -19.19 -5.31 -2.77
N ARG A 51 -20.02 -5.79 -1.86
CA ARG A 51 -19.92 -5.51 -0.43
C ARG A 51 -19.33 -6.71 0.32
N LEU A 52 -18.30 -6.47 1.12
CA LEU A 52 -17.94 -7.33 2.26
C LEU A 52 -18.65 -6.74 3.48
N SER A 53 -19.67 -7.45 3.97
CA SER A 53 -20.50 -6.99 5.08
C SER A 53 -19.73 -7.15 6.39
N ILE A 54 -19.41 -6.01 7.02
CA ILE A 54 -18.58 -5.91 8.24
C ILE A 54 -19.31 -5.22 9.40
N ILE A 55 -19.92 -4.07 9.13
CA ILE A 55 -20.80 -3.35 10.05
C ILE A 55 -22.19 -3.34 9.45
N ASP A 56 -23.19 -3.64 10.27
CA ASP A 56 -24.59 -3.80 9.89
C ASP A 56 -24.76 -4.84 8.76
N LEU A 57 -24.89 -6.10 9.16
CA LEU A 57 -25.05 -7.22 8.22
C LEU A 57 -26.44 -7.29 7.58
N SER A 58 -27.33 -6.36 7.93
CA SER A 58 -28.68 -6.32 7.37
C SER A 58 -28.69 -5.79 5.93
N PRO A 59 -29.80 -5.97 5.20
CA PRO A 59 -30.00 -5.36 3.89
C PRO A 59 -29.93 -3.83 3.89
N ALA A 60 -30.06 -3.17 5.05
CA ALA A 60 -29.96 -1.71 5.15
C ALA A 60 -28.58 -1.16 4.77
N GLY A 61 -27.54 -2.01 4.79
CA GLY A 61 -26.20 -1.66 4.35
C GLY A 61 -25.91 -1.90 2.86
N HIS A 62 -26.92 -2.26 2.05
CA HIS A 62 -26.76 -2.50 0.60
C HIS A 62 -26.17 -1.26 -0.11
N MET A 63 -25.34 -1.51 -1.14
CA MET A 63 -24.78 -0.46 -1.99
C MET A 63 -24.94 -0.79 -3.48
N PRO A 64 -25.19 0.20 -4.36
CA PRO A 64 -25.22 1.65 -4.10
C PRO A 64 -26.31 2.11 -3.12
N MET A 65 -25.96 3.04 -2.23
CA MET A 65 -26.86 3.53 -1.17
C MET A 65 -27.31 4.96 -1.48
N SER A 66 -28.60 5.25 -1.30
CA SER A 66 -29.16 6.60 -1.45
C SER A 66 -29.42 7.28 -0.11
N ASN A 67 -29.62 8.61 -0.11
CA ASN A 67 -30.30 9.31 0.99
C ASN A 67 -31.82 9.11 0.85
N GLU A 68 -32.62 9.73 1.72
CA GLU A 68 -34.07 9.49 1.85
C GLU A 68 -34.87 9.93 0.61
N ASP A 69 -34.42 10.97 -0.09
CA ASP A 69 -35.10 11.52 -1.27
C ASP A 69 -34.43 11.09 -2.61
N GLU A 70 -33.44 10.20 -2.51
CA GLU A 70 -32.65 9.70 -3.63
C GLU A 70 -31.98 10.78 -4.48
N SER A 71 -31.71 11.96 -3.89
CA SER A 71 -30.95 13.03 -4.53
C SER A 71 -29.44 12.78 -4.50
N LEU A 72 -28.96 12.05 -3.49
CA LEU A 72 -27.55 11.69 -3.31
C LEU A 72 -27.39 10.17 -3.27
N TRP A 73 -26.36 9.67 -3.95
CA TRP A 73 -26.03 8.25 -4.02
C TRP A 73 -24.56 8.01 -3.73
N ILE A 74 -24.23 6.92 -3.02
CA ILE A 74 -22.86 6.56 -2.67
C ILE A 74 -22.54 5.11 -3.04
N VAL A 75 -21.31 4.89 -3.50
CA VAL A 75 -20.61 3.60 -3.41
C VAL A 75 -19.33 3.78 -2.60
N TYR A 76 -19.10 2.88 -1.67
CA TYR A 76 -18.11 3.07 -0.61
C TYR A 76 -17.26 1.82 -0.38
N ASN A 77 -15.94 1.97 -0.42
CA ASN A 77 -14.97 0.95 -0.05
C ASN A 77 -14.09 1.48 1.08
N GLY A 78 -14.47 1.20 2.32
CA GLY A 78 -13.73 1.72 3.47
C GLY A 78 -14.33 1.36 4.83
N GLU A 79 -13.82 2.07 5.82
CA GLU A 79 -14.36 2.19 7.18
C GLU A 79 -14.03 3.60 7.73
N ILE A 80 -15.00 4.30 8.31
CA ILE A 80 -14.78 5.53 9.10
C ILE A 80 -14.90 5.21 10.59
N PHE A 81 -13.78 5.13 11.30
CA PHE A 81 -13.77 4.70 12.70
C PHE A 81 -14.40 5.70 13.68
N ASN A 82 -14.53 6.98 13.31
CA ASN A 82 -15.23 7.99 14.11
C ASN A 82 -16.69 8.22 13.67
N PHE A 83 -17.32 7.28 12.95
CA PHE A 83 -18.68 7.48 12.41
C PHE A 83 -19.73 7.69 13.50
N GLN A 84 -19.55 7.10 14.70
CA GLN A 84 -20.51 7.25 15.80
C GLN A 84 -20.59 8.69 16.30
N ASP A 85 -19.44 9.35 16.43
CA ASP A 85 -19.35 10.77 16.81
C ASP A 85 -19.99 11.65 15.74
N LEU A 86 -19.65 11.40 14.47
CA LEU A 86 -20.20 12.13 13.32
C LEU A 86 -21.72 11.93 13.19
N ARG A 87 -22.22 10.72 13.41
CA ARG A 87 -23.66 10.42 13.43
C ARG A 87 -24.37 11.23 14.51
N ALA A 88 -23.80 11.34 15.71
CA ALA A 88 -24.38 12.14 16.79
C ALA A 88 -24.40 13.63 16.48
N GLU A 89 -23.46 14.14 15.68
CA GLU A 89 -23.49 15.50 15.14
C GLU A 89 -24.59 15.67 14.09
N LEU A 90 -24.68 14.74 13.12
CA LEU A 90 -25.65 14.80 12.03
C LEU A 90 -27.10 14.66 12.52
N VAL A 91 -27.35 13.78 13.50
CA VAL A 91 -28.67 13.69 14.15
C VAL A 91 -29.06 15.01 14.81
N ARG A 92 -28.10 15.73 15.42
CA ARG A 92 -28.37 17.06 16.00
C ARG A 92 -28.59 18.14 14.93
N ALA A 93 -28.02 17.96 13.73
CA ALA A 93 -28.28 18.82 12.58
C ALA A 93 -29.61 18.50 11.87
N GLY A 94 -30.27 17.40 12.23
CA GLY A 94 -31.61 17.03 11.76
C GLY A 94 -31.66 15.84 10.79
N HIS A 95 -30.52 15.18 10.52
CA HIS A 95 -30.50 13.99 9.65
C HIS A 95 -31.14 12.78 10.32
N THR A 96 -31.86 12.00 9.52
CA THR A 96 -32.39 10.69 9.89
C THR A 96 -31.51 9.57 9.36
N PHE A 97 -31.60 8.37 9.93
CA PHE A 97 -30.77 7.24 9.52
C PHE A 97 -31.62 5.96 9.48
N ARG A 98 -31.52 5.20 8.40
CA ARG A 98 -32.17 3.90 8.19
C ARG A 98 -31.26 2.71 8.45
N SER A 99 -29.94 2.90 8.46
CA SER A 99 -28.94 1.87 8.71
C SER A 99 -28.08 2.18 9.95
N ARG A 100 -27.24 1.21 10.32
CA ARG A 100 -26.17 1.36 11.33
C ARG A 100 -24.79 1.42 10.70
N THR A 101 -24.70 1.48 9.37
CA THR A 101 -23.43 1.56 8.65
C THR A 101 -22.76 2.91 8.81
N ASP A 102 -21.43 2.92 8.71
CA ASP A 102 -20.63 4.13 8.51
C ASP A 102 -20.87 4.74 7.13
N THR A 103 -21.24 3.93 6.13
CA THR A 103 -21.55 4.36 4.76
C THR A 103 -22.64 5.43 4.72
N GLU A 104 -23.72 5.25 5.48
CA GLU A 104 -24.80 6.23 5.56
C GLU A 104 -24.35 7.53 6.27
N VAL A 105 -23.46 7.42 7.26
CA VAL A 105 -22.84 8.59 7.90
C VAL A 105 -21.99 9.38 6.90
N VAL A 106 -21.27 8.70 6.00
CA VAL A 106 -20.51 9.37 4.94
C VAL A 106 -21.44 10.14 4.00
N LEU A 107 -22.57 9.54 3.65
CA LEU A 107 -23.57 10.13 2.75
C LEU A 107 -24.16 11.41 3.34
N HIS A 108 -24.66 11.37 4.58
CA HIS A 108 -25.20 12.55 5.26
C HIS A 108 -24.12 13.58 5.61
N ALA A 109 -22.89 13.15 5.90
CA ALA A 109 -21.78 14.08 6.11
C ALA A 109 -21.47 14.91 4.84
N TYR A 110 -21.60 14.31 3.66
CA TYR A 110 -21.49 15.06 2.40
C TYR A 110 -22.70 15.95 2.15
N GLU A 111 -23.91 15.48 2.49
CA GLU A 111 -25.14 16.29 2.40
C GLU A 111 -25.03 17.58 3.23
N GLU A 112 -24.53 17.47 4.46
CA GLU A 112 -24.41 18.60 5.39
C GLU A 112 -23.18 19.50 5.12
N TRP A 113 -22.01 18.90 4.88
CA TRP A 113 -20.74 19.65 4.82
C TRP A 113 -20.09 19.66 3.44
N GLY A 114 -20.70 19.08 2.41
CA GLY A 114 -20.10 18.96 1.09
C GLY A 114 -18.74 18.25 1.14
N THR A 115 -17.76 18.74 0.39
CA THR A 115 -16.41 18.15 0.33
C THR A 115 -15.57 18.39 1.59
N ASP A 116 -15.97 19.30 2.47
CA ASP A 116 -15.26 19.57 3.73
C ASP A 116 -15.36 18.39 4.71
N CYS A 117 -16.35 17.51 4.53
CA CYS A 117 -16.53 16.31 5.35
C CYS A 117 -15.30 15.39 5.35
N PHE A 118 -14.53 15.32 4.25
CA PHE A 118 -13.37 14.43 4.12
C PHE A 118 -12.27 14.74 5.14
N SER A 119 -12.14 16.01 5.53
CA SER A 119 -11.19 16.44 6.56
C SER A 119 -11.58 15.96 7.97
N ARG A 120 -12.87 15.65 8.20
CA ARG A 120 -13.43 15.23 9.50
C ARG A 120 -13.32 13.72 9.73
N PHE A 121 -13.11 12.95 8.67
CA PHE A 121 -13.11 11.49 8.74
C PHE A 121 -11.81 10.94 9.33
N THR A 122 -11.90 10.00 10.26
CA THR A 122 -10.77 9.20 10.74
C THR A 122 -10.96 7.77 10.29
N GLY A 123 -10.32 7.38 9.18
CA GLY A 123 -10.66 6.12 8.53
C GLY A 123 -9.74 5.72 7.39
N MET A 124 -10.23 4.78 6.60
CA MET A 124 -9.67 4.34 5.33
C MET A 124 -10.81 4.23 4.34
N PHE A 125 -10.72 4.86 3.17
CA PHE A 125 -11.85 4.91 2.24
C PHE A 125 -11.41 5.26 0.82
N GLY A 126 -12.08 4.63 -0.13
CA GLY A 126 -12.18 5.04 -1.52
C GLY A 126 -13.67 5.03 -1.85
N LEU A 127 -14.19 6.15 -2.33
CA LEU A 127 -15.63 6.32 -2.51
C LEU A 127 -15.97 7.11 -3.76
N ALA A 128 -17.22 6.96 -4.19
CA ALA A 128 -17.84 7.84 -5.15
C ALA A 128 -19.23 8.26 -4.65
N LEU A 129 -19.50 9.56 -4.71
CA LEU A 129 -20.77 10.19 -4.40
C LEU A 129 -21.33 10.80 -5.68
N TYR A 130 -22.58 10.52 -6.03
CA TYR A 130 -23.27 11.15 -7.15
C TYR A 130 -24.43 12.00 -6.64
N ASP A 131 -24.35 13.28 -6.94
CA ASP A 131 -25.40 14.27 -6.70
C ASP A 131 -26.22 14.43 -7.97
N ARG A 132 -27.45 13.91 -7.91
CA ARG A 132 -28.38 13.89 -9.06
C ARG A 132 -28.85 15.29 -9.42
N GLN A 133 -29.04 16.17 -8.44
CA GLN A 133 -29.56 17.51 -8.66
C GLN A 133 -28.50 18.40 -9.31
N ALA A 134 -27.27 18.35 -8.80
CA ALA A 134 -26.13 19.08 -9.36
C ALA A 134 -25.50 18.38 -10.57
N ASN A 135 -25.91 17.16 -10.89
CA ASN A 135 -25.33 16.28 -11.90
C ASN A 135 -23.79 16.20 -11.79
N ARG A 136 -23.35 15.84 -10.58
CA ARG A 136 -21.96 15.93 -10.14
C ARG A 136 -21.52 14.63 -9.49
N LEU A 137 -20.40 14.07 -9.94
CA LEU A 137 -19.73 12.94 -9.31
C LEU A 137 -18.55 13.45 -8.48
N VAL A 138 -18.43 12.96 -7.24
CA VAL A 138 -17.28 13.21 -6.37
C VAL A 138 -16.59 11.90 -6.08
N LEU A 139 -15.34 11.76 -6.52
CA LEU A 139 -14.46 10.67 -6.10
C LEU A 139 -13.59 11.15 -4.94
N ALA A 140 -13.41 10.35 -3.89
CA ALA A 140 -12.52 10.70 -2.79
C ALA A 140 -11.71 9.51 -2.30
N ARG A 141 -10.48 9.79 -1.86
CA ARG A 141 -9.52 8.79 -1.37
C ARG A 141 -8.93 9.22 -0.02
N ASP A 142 -8.76 8.28 0.89
CA ASP A 142 -8.24 8.54 2.23
C ASP A 142 -6.83 9.14 2.25
N ARG A 143 -6.48 9.75 3.38
CA ARG A 143 -5.23 10.48 3.65
C ARG A 143 -3.96 9.78 3.18
N PHE A 144 -3.87 8.46 3.38
CA PHE A 144 -2.66 7.69 3.07
C PHE A 144 -2.86 6.76 1.86
N GLY A 145 -4.03 6.82 1.21
CA GLY A 145 -4.35 6.01 0.05
C GLY A 145 -4.45 4.52 0.35
N LYS A 146 -4.86 4.16 1.58
CA LYS A 146 -5.09 2.77 2.00
C LYS A 146 -6.08 2.06 1.07
N LYS A 147 -7.09 2.80 0.60
CA LYS A 147 -8.09 2.30 -0.33
C LYS A 147 -7.89 2.92 -1.72
N PRO A 148 -7.76 2.10 -2.77
CA PRO A 148 -7.49 2.57 -4.12
C PRO A 148 -8.75 3.14 -4.79
N VAL A 149 -8.55 4.19 -5.60
CA VAL A 149 -9.56 4.74 -6.52
C VAL A 149 -8.84 5.06 -7.83
N TYR A 150 -9.17 4.32 -8.89
CA TYR A 150 -8.69 4.58 -10.24
C TYR A 150 -9.81 5.11 -11.12
N TYR A 151 -9.42 5.85 -12.16
CA TYR A 151 -10.34 6.38 -13.14
C TYR A 151 -9.72 6.47 -14.54
N THR A 152 -10.57 6.54 -15.55
CA THR A 152 -10.19 6.75 -16.96
C THR A 152 -11.27 7.54 -17.68
N PHE A 153 -10.89 8.28 -18.72
CA PHE A 153 -11.82 8.96 -19.62
C PHE A 153 -11.83 8.24 -20.97
N ARG A 154 -12.91 7.49 -21.25
CA ARG A 154 -13.06 6.66 -22.46
C ARG A 154 -14.50 6.65 -22.93
N SER A 155 -14.68 6.59 -24.25
CA SER A 155 -16.01 6.45 -24.87
C SER A 155 -17.05 7.49 -24.44
N GLY A 156 -16.60 8.70 -24.07
CA GLY A 156 -17.47 9.76 -23.56
C GLY A 156 -17.90 9.61 -22.10
N HIS A 157 -17.25 8.71 -21.35
CA HIS A 157 -17.50 8.47 -19.93
C HIS A 157 -16.24 8.68 -19.09
N LEU A 158 -16.45 9.16 -17.87
CA LEU A 158 -15.53 8.92 -16.77
C LEU A 158 -15.90 7.57 -16.16
N LEU A 159 -15.00 6.59 -16.23
CA LEU A 159 -15.15 5.31 -15.55
C LEU A 159 -14.25 5.29 -14.32
N PHE A 160 -14.72 4.72 -13.21
CA PHE A 160 -13.93 4.55 -11.99
C PHE A 160 -14.07 3.16 -11.39
N ALA A 161 -13.04 2.71 -10.67
CA ALA A 161 -13.04 1.42 -9.98
C ALA A 161 -12.02 1.36 -8.82
N SER A 162 -12.15 0.35 -7.95
CA SER A 162 -11.13 0.05 -6.93
C SER A 162 -9.87 -0.62 -7.51
N GLU A 163 -9.97 -1.35 -8.62
CA GLU A 163 -8.87 -2.12 -9.22
C GLU A 163 -8.69 -1.75 -10.69
N MET A 164 -7.45 -1.57 -11.15
CA MET A 164 -7.18 -1.13 -12.53
C MET A 164 -7.70 -2.15 -13.53
N LYS A 165 -7.56 -3.45 -13.23
CA LYS A 165 -8.05 -4.53 -14.08
C LYS A 165 -9.56 -4.49 -14.36
N ALA A 166 -10.35 -3.83 -13.52
CA ALA A 166 -11.77 -3.61 -13.82
C ALA A 166 -11.94 -2.62 -14.97
N LEU A 167 -11.17 -1.52 -14.98
CA LEU A 167 -11.18 -0.53 -16.06
C LEU A 167 -10.59 -1.12 -17.36
N ILE A 168 -9.53 -1.92 -17.25
CA ILE A 168 -8.93 -2.66 -18.38
C ILE A 168 -9.99 -3.52 -19.07
N ALA A 169 -10.80 -4.25 -18.31
CA ALA A 169 -11.79 -5.20 -18.85
C ALA A 169 -12.93 -4.54 -19.66
N VAL A 170 -13.05 -3.21 -19.62
CA VAL A 170 -14.06 -2.42 -20.36
C VAL A 170 -13.43 -1.34 -21.24
N SER A 171 -12.11 -1.39 -21.42
CA SER A 171 -11.35 -0.45 -22.25
C SER A 171 -10.73 -1.17 -23.44
N GLU A 172 -10.73 -0.51 -24.59
CA GLU A 172 -10.06 -0.96 -25.81
C GLU A 172 -8.72 -0.24 -25.98
N ASP A 173 -7.87 -0.75 -26.89
CA ASP A 173 -6.58 -0.16 -27.28
C ASP A 173 -5.63 0.16 -26.12
N LEU A 174 -5.56 -0.74 -25.13
CA LEU A 174 -4.69 -0.58 -23.97
C LEU A 174 -3.21 -0.61 -24.36
N ARG A 175 -2.46 0.37 -23.87
CA ARG A 175 -1.01 0.49 -24.08
C ARG A 175 -0.27 0.62 -22.75
N PRO A 176 0.92 0.03 -22.62
CA PRO A 176 1.75 0.19 -21.45
C PRO A 176 2.31 1.62 -21.40
N ASN A 177 2.27 2.26 -20.22
CA ASN A 177 2.93 3.53 -20.02
C ASN A 177 4.42 3.32 -19.79
N LEU A 178 5.22 3.52 -20.84
CA LEU A 178 6.66 3.26 -20.83
C LEU A 178 7.43 4.10 -19.81
N GLN A 179 7.03 5.35 -19.58
CA GLN A 179 7.63 6.21 -18.57
C GLN A 179 7.43 5.61 -17.18
N ARG A 180 6.19 5.23 -16.85
CA ARG A 180 5.85 4.66 -15.54
C ARG A 180 6.48 3.28 -15.33
N LEU A 181 6.64 2.49 -16.40
CA LEU A 181 7.38 1.22 -16.35
C LEU A 181 8.88 1.40 -16.09
N ALA A 182 9.49 2.44 -16.68
CA ALA A 182 10.88 2.77 -16.38
C ALA A 182 11.05 3.19 -14.91
N GLU A 183 10.16 4.04 -14.40
CA GLU A 183 10.15 4.43 -12.98
C GLU A 183 9.93 3.23 -12.05
N TRP A 184 9.02 2.31 -12.40
CA TRP A 184 8.84 1.07 -11.65
C TRP A 184 10.10 0.21 -11.66
N SER A 185 10.82 0.16 -12.77
CA SER A 185 12.06 -0.62 -12.89
C SER A 185 13.16 -0.05 -12.00
N LEU A 186 13.26 1.28 -11.92
CA LEU A 186 14.26 1.99 -11.11
C LEU A 186 13.93 2.02 -9.61
N TYR A 187 12.68 2.33 -9.26
CA TYR A 187 12.28 2.63 -7.87
C TYR A 187 11.37 1.60 -7.24
N ARG A 188 10.90 0.63 -8.04
CA ARG A 188 9.94 -0.39 -7.62
C ARG A 188 8.62 0.19 -7.10
N ASN A 189 8.28 1.40 -7.54
CA ASN A 189 7.16 2.19 -7.03
C ASN A 189 6.56 3.04 -8.15
N VAL A 190 5.24 2.97 -8.28
CA VAL A 190 4.42 3.73 -9.26
C VAL A 190 3.29 4.50 -8.61
N ASP A 191 3.20 4.46 -7.28
CA ASP A 191 2.12 5.05 -6.51
C ASP A 191 2.48 6.47 -6.02
N PHE A 192 3.62 7.00 -6.47
CA PHE A 192 4.15 8.31 -6.08
C PHE A 192 4.39 9.22 -7.29
N GLY A 193 4.28 10.54 -7.06
CA GLY A 193 4.76 11.60 -7.94
C GLY A 193 3.91 11.89 -9.17
N SER A 194 3.04 10.96 -9.57
CA SER A 194 2.11 11.13 -10.68
C SER A 194 0.78 10.45 -10.40
N ARG A 195 -0.27 10.93 -11.08
CA ARG A 195 -1.56 10.25 -11.16
C ARG A 195 -1.51 9.08 -12.13
N ASP A 196 -0.53 9.05 -13.02
CA ASP A 196 -0.44 8.05 -14.09
C ASP A 196 -0.03 6.67 -13.56
N THR A 197 -0.71 5.66 -14.09
CA THR A 197 -0.44 4.26 -13.78
C THR A 197 0.47 3.64 -14.82
N LEU A 198 0.75 2.33 -14.69
CA LEU A 198 1.50 1.57 -15.68
C LEU A 198 0.76 1.40 -17.03
N ILE A 199 -0.46 1.92 -17.15
CA ILE A 199 -1.32 1.78 -18.32
C ILE A 199 -1.73 3.18 -18.78
N GLU A 200 -1.57 3.45 -20.07
CA GLU A 200 -1.89 4.76 -20.65
C GLU A 200 -3.39 5.10 -20.51
N GLY A 201 -3.69 6.30 -20.03
CA GLY A 201 -5.05 6.81 -19.83
C GLY A 201 -5.77 6.27 -18.59
N ILE A 202 -5.17 5.35 -17.83
CA ILE A 202 -5.67 4.97 -16.50
C ILE A 202 -4.89 5.75 -15.45
N HIS A 203 -5.62 6.43 -14.58
CA HIS A 203 -5.06 7.28 -13.53
C HIS A 203 -5.51 6.81 -12.15
N SER A 204 -4.68 7.07 -11.14
CA SER A 204 -4.99 6.89 -9.72
C SER A 204 -5.32 8.25 -9.11
N LEU A 205 -6.43 8.33 -8.36
CA LEU A 205 -6.68 9.48 -7.50
C LEU A 205 -5.60 9.52 -6.39
N PRO A 206 -4.88 10.64 -6.18
CA PRO A 206 -3.85 10.70 -5.16
C PRO A 206 -4.41 10.53 -3.73
N PRO A 207 -3.61 10.02 -2.78
CA PRO A 207 -3.96 10.01 -1.36
C PRO A 207 -4.36 11.40 -0.85
N GLY A 208 -5.35 11.49 0.03
CA GLY A 208 -5.75 12.76 0.64
C GLY A 208 -6.38 13.76 -0.33
N HIS A 209 -6.90 13.29 -1.48
CA HIS A 209 -7.55 14.12 -2.48
C HIS A 209 -9.00 13.70 -2.73
N HIS A 210 -9.77 14.66 -3.23
CA HIS A 210 -11.05 14.41 -3.86
C HIS A 210 -11.07 15.04 -5.25
N MET A 211 -11.86 14.47 -6.15
CA MET A 211 -12.09 14.98 -7.51
C MET A 211 -13.58 15.18 -7.72
N VAL A 212 -13.96 16.38 -8.13
CA VAL A 212 -15.32 16.77 -8.47
C VAL A 212 -15.45 16.86 -9.98
N VAL A 213 -16.42 16.14 -10.54
CA VAL A 213 -16.72 16.17 -11.99
C VAL A 213 -18.18 16.56 -12.17
N SER A 214 -18.40 17.76 -12.68
CA SER A 214 -19.73 18.30 -12.95
C SER A 214 -19.99 18.30 -14.45
N THR A 215 -21.18 17.83 -14.84
CA THR A 215 -21.58 17.72 -16.25
C THR A 215 -22.89 18.48 -16.48
N ASP A 216 -23.08 19.03 -17.69
CA ASP A 216 -24.36 19.64 -18.05
C ASP A 216 -25.41 18.54 -18.26
N PRO A 217 -26.53 18.53 -17.51
CA PRO A 217 -27.58 17.53 -17.70
C PRO A 217 -28.12 17.46 -19.12
N ARG A 218 -28.08 18.58 -19.86
CA ARG A 218 -28.57 18.69 -21.24
C ARG A 218 -27.52 18.34 -22.30
N GLY A 219 -26.29 18.02 -21.89
CA GLY A 219 -25.17 17.77 -22.81
C GLY A 219 -24.62 19.06 -23.46
N GLY A 220 -23.65 18.89 -24.37
CA GLY A 220 -23.13 19.98 -25.21
C GLY A 220 -22.11 20.94 -24.55
N ARG A 221 -21.78 20.77 -23.27
CA ARG A 221 -20.67 21.48 -22.61
C ARG A 221 -19.64 20.51 -22.07
N GLU A 222 -18.38 20.91 -22.13
CA GLU A 222 -17.29 20.14 -21.55
C GLU A 222 -17.47 19.96 -20.04
N PRO A 223 -17.10 18.79 -19.49
CA PRO A 223 -17.17 18.52 -18.05
C PRO A 223 -16.23 19.45 -17.29
N ARG A 224 -16.69 19.99 -16.17
CA ARG A 224 -15.82 20.71 -15.23
C ARG A 224 -15.22 19.71 -14.26
N ILE A 225 -13.89 19.58 -14.28
CA ILE A 225 -13.14 18.66 -13.42
C ILE A 225 -12.24 19.48 -12.50
N ALA A 226 -12.43 19.33 -11.19
CA ALA A 226 -11.56 19.92 -10.17
C ALA A 226 -11.01 18.81 -9.29
N THR A 227 -9.72 18.86 -8.95
CA THR A 227 -9.11 17.93 -8.00
C THR A 227 -8.40 18.71 -6.91
N GLU A 228 -8.74 18.46 -5.66
CA GLU A 228 -8.24 19.21 -4.52
C GLU A 228 -7.72 18.28 -3.43
N SER A 229 -6.64 18.72 -2.79
CA SER A 229 -6.02 18.04 -1.65
C SER A 229 -6.70 18.52 -0.37
N TYR A 230 -7.26 17.61 0.42
CA TYR A 230 -7.77 17.91 1.76
C TYR A 230 -6.78 17.50 2.87
N PHE A 231 -5.70 16.79 2.51
CA PHE A 231 -4.67 16.37 3.46
C PHE A 231 -3.28 16.35 2.82
N GLN A 232 -2.29 16.91 3.53
CA GLN A 232 -0.87 16.80 3.20
C GLN A 232 -0.08 16.56 4.50
N PRO A 233 0.78 15.52 4.60
CA PRO A 233 1.56 15.27 5.82
C PRO A 233 2.44 16.44 6.25
N GLU A 234 2.94 17.23 5.30
CA GLU A 234 3.77 18.41 5.55
C GLU A 234 3.02 19.50 6.32
N ALA A 235 1.71 19.63 6.10
CA ALA A 235 0.85 20.58 6.82
C ALA A 235 0.61 20.19 8.30
N GLU A 236 0.94 18.95 8.68
CA GLU A 236 0.82 18.48 10.07
C GLU A 236 2.08 18.74 10.91
N VAL A 237 3.19 19.17 10.30
CA VAL A 237 4.42 19.53 11.01
C VAL A 237 4.25 20.91 11.65
N ARG A 238 4.29 20.98 12.98
CA ARG A 238 4.06 22.19 13.79
C ARG A 238 5.18 22.40 14.79
N SER A 239 5.80 23.58 14.73
CA SER A 239 6.95 23.90 15.59
C SER A 239 6.58 23.90 17.09
N GLU A 240 5.37 24.34 17.42
CA GLU A 240 4.85 24.38 18.80
C GLU A 240 4.66 22.97 19.37
N ALA A 241 4.10 22.05 18.57
CA ALA A 241 3.91 20.66 18.98
C ALA A 241 5.26 19.96 19.15
N TYR A 242 6.22 20.20 18.24
CA TYR A 242 7.57 19.66 18.33
C TYR A 242 8.29 20.11 19.60
N GLU A 243 8.29 21.42 19.88
CA GLU A 243 8.94 21.97 21.07
C GLU A 243 8.27 21.50 22.37
N ARG A 244 6.95 21.31 22.37
CA ARG A 244 6.23 20.70 23.50
C ARG A 244 6.71 19.27 23.76
N PHE A 245 6.73 18.41 22.75
CA PHE A 245 7.17 17.02 22.90
C PHE A 245 8.66 16.91 23.28
N LYS A 246 9.49 17.85 22.82
CA LYS A 246 10.91 17.92 23.20
C LYS A 246 11.14 18.20 24.69
N ARG A 247 10.26 18.99 25.31
CA ARG A 247 10.33 19.33 26.75
C ARG A 247 9.66 18.29 27.63
N GLN A 248 8.82 17.44 27.04
CA GLN A 248 8.06 16.44 27.79
C GLN A 248 8.98 15.30 28.29
N PRO A 249 8.83 14.88 29.56
CA PRO A 249 9.56 13.73 30.09
C PRO A 249 9.28 12.46 29.28
N ALA A 250 10.33 11.66 29.05
CA ALA A 250 10.22 10.49 28.17
C ALA A 250 9.24 9.41 28.66
N ASP A 251 8.95 9.34 29.95
CA ASP A 251 7.94 8.41 30.49
C ASP A 251 6.52 8.89 30.19
N GLU A 252 6.24 10.17 30.41
CA GLU A 252 4.96 10.80 30.10
C GLU A 252 4.67 10.75 28.59
N LEU A 253 5.64 11.16 27.77
CA LEU A 253 5.55 11.07 26.31
C LEU A 253 5.24 9.64 25.84
N SER A 254 5.89 8.64 26.43
CA SER A 254 5.63 7.25 26.07
C SER A 254 4.23 6.78 26.43
N ARG A 255 3.63 7.28 27.52
CA ARG A 255 2.25 6.95 27.90
C ARG A 255 1.25 7.63 26.98
N ASP A 256 1.48 8.89 26.61
CA ASP A 256 0.61 9.62 25.69
C ASP A 256 0.57 8.95 24.31
N ILE A 257 1.74 8.59 23.77
CA ILE A 257 1.80 7.89 22.48
C ILE A 257 1.23 6.47 22.60
N GLU A 258 1.45 5.76 23.71
CA GLU A 258 0.81 4.47 23.97
C GLU A 258 -0.72 4.58 23.99
N ASN A 259 -1.28 5.60 24.63
CA ASN A 259 -2.72 5.85 24.65
C ASN A 259 -3.27 6.10 23.25
N LEU A 260 -2.55 6.82 22.39
CA LEU A 260 -2.92 7.00 20.99
C LEU A 260 -2.88 5.68 20.20
N ILE A 261 -1.86 4.84 20.39
CA ILE A 261 -1.79 3.52 19.74
C ILE A 261 -2.92 2.61 20.24
N ALA A 262 -3.16 2.58 21.55
CA ALA A 262 -4.23 1.78 22.15
C ALA A 262 -5.62 2.21 21.67
N ARG A 263 -5.88 3.52 21.60
CA ARG A 263 -7.11 4.05 21.01
C ARG A 263 -7.24 3.67 19.54
N ALA A 264 -6.18 3.84 18.76
CA ALA A 264 -6.17 3.46 17.35
C ALA A 264 -6.48 1.97 17.14
N VAL A 265 -5.94 1.08 17.98
CA VAL A 265 -6.25 -0.36 17.97
C VAL A 265 -7.71 -0.60 18.32
N LYS A 266 -8.20 -0.02 19.43
CA LYS A 266 -9.58 -0.15 19.88
C LYS A 266 -10.59 0.27 18.81
N ASP A 267 -10.39 1.43 18.20
CA ASP A 267 -11.26 1.95 17.15
C ASP A 267 -11.32 1.00 15.93
N ARG A 268 -10.22 0.28 15.65
CA ARG A 268 -10.12 -0.70 14.57
C ARG A 268 -10.61 -2.10 14.94
N LEU A 269 -11.01 -2.34 16.19
CA LEU A 269 -11.71 -3.56 16.60
C LEU A 269 -13.23 -3.47 16.45
N MET A 270 -13.75 -2.33 16.00
CA MET A 270 -15.17 -2.15 15.71
C MET A 270 -15.63 -3.04 14.55
N SER A 271 -16.49 -4.03 14.80
CA SER A 271 -17.04 -4.92 13.78
C SER A 271 -18.20 -5.78 14.29
N ASP A 272 -19.09 -6.20 13.39
CA ASP A 272 -20.10 -7.24 13.62
C ASP A 272 -19.63 -8.64 13.15
N VAL A 273 -18.37 -8.77 12.70
CA VAL A 273 -17.77 -10.02 12.19
C VAL A 273 -16.43 -10.33 12.86
N PRO A 274 -15.94 -11.59 12.80
CA PRO A 274 -14.70 -11.97 13.47
C PRO A 274 -13.47 -11.23 12.95
N ILE A 275 -12.62 -10.83 13.91
CA ILE A 275 -11.37 -10.09 13.71
C ILE A 275 -10.19 -10.96 14.14
N GLY A 276 -9.07 -10.83 13.44
CA GLY A 276 -7.78 -11.38 13.85
C GLY A 276 -6.65 -10.36 13.72
N THR A 277 -5.45 -10.75 14.14
CA THR A 277 -4.23 -9.95 13.94
C THR A 277 -3.19 -10.71 13.13
N LEU A 278 -2.36 -9.97 12.38
CA LEU A 278 -1.11 -10.51 11.85
C LEU A 278 -0.03 -10.38 12.94
N CYS A 279 0.62 -11.49 13.30
CA CYS A 279 1.66 -11.53 14.33
C CYS A 279 2.92 -12.24 13.82
N SER A 280 3.86 -11.48 13.27
CA SER A 280 5.14 -12.00 12.75
C SER A 280 6.21 -12.21 13.83
N GLY A 281 5.93 -11.88 15.09
CA GLY A 281 6.95 -11.80 16.15
C GLY A 281 7.89 -10.58 16.00
N GLY A 282 7.63 -9.68 15.06
CA GLY A 282 8.22 -8.34 15.01
C GLY A 282 7.56 -7.42 16.04
N ILE A 283 8.28 -6.40 16.52
CA ILE A 283 7.77 -5.49 17.55
C ILE A 283 6.43 -4.83 17.18
N ASP A 284 6.25 -4.45 15.91
CA ASP A 284 5.10 -3.67 15.47
C ASP A 284 3.81 -4.50 15.52
N SER A 285 3.81 -5.63 14.81
CA SER A 285 2.70 -6.59 14.77
C SER A 285 2.41 -7.19 16.15
N SER A 286 3.46 -7.44 16.95
CA SER A 286 3.31 -7.96 18.30
C SER A 286 2.67 -6.94 19.26
N LEU A 287 3.03 -5.65 19.15
CA LEU A 287 2.41 -4.61 19.98
C LEU A 287 0.93 -4.43 19.63
N ILE A 288 0.60 -4.43 18.33
CA ILE A 288 -0.81 -4.41 17.88
C ILE A 288 -1.56 -5.63 18.42
N THR A 289 -0.96 -6.82 18.36
CA THR A 289 -1.57 -8.06 18.88
C THR A 289 -1.79 -7.99 20.39
N ALA A 290 -0.80 -7.49 21.16
CA ALA A 290 -0.92 -7.34 22.60
C ALA A 290 -2.04 -6.36 23.00
N LEU A 291 -2.10 -5.20 22.35
CA LEU A 291 -3.15 -4.21 22.63
C LEU A 291 -4.53 -4.69 22.17
N ALA A 292 -4.59 -5.45 21.07
CA ALA A 292 -5.86 -6.00 20.59
C ALA A 292 -6.38 -7.11 21.51
N ALA A 293 -5.51 -8.02 21.96
CA ALA A 293 -5.86 -9.09 22.89
C ALA A 293 -6.34 -8.56 24.25
N ARG A 294 -5.88 -7.37 24.67
CA ARG A 294 -6.37 -6.72 25.88
C ARG A 294 -7.84 -6.28 25.76
N GLU A 295 -8.25 -5.78 24.60
CA GLU A 295 -9.62 -5.32 24.35
C GLU A 295 -10.53 -6.48 23.91
N MET A 296 -9.97 -7.52 23.27
CA MET A 296 -10.68 -8.71 22.78
C MET A 296 -9.87 -9.98 23.14
N PRO A 297 -10.08 -10.57 24.34
CA PRO A 297 -9.29 -11.70 24.84
C PRO A 297 -9.27 -12.93 23.93
N ASP A 298 -10.34 -13.20 23.19
CA ASP A 298 -10.46 -14.35 22.29
C ASP A 298 -9.93 -14.09 20.87
N ILE A 299 -9.25 -12.96 20.64
CA ILE A 299 -8.73 -12.62 19.31
C ILE A 299 -7.71 -13.67 18.83
N MET A 300 -7.83 -14.06 17.56
CA MET A 300 -6.87 -14.97 16.94
C MET A 300 -5.72 -14.20 16.29
N ALA A 301 -4.50 -14.72 16.42
CA ALA A 301 -3.33 -14.21 15.72
C ALA A 301 -2.93 -15.17 14.58
N PHE A 302 -2.42 -14.60 13.49
CA PHE A 302 -2.02 -15.34 12.29
C PHE A 302 -0.57 -15.05 11.93
N ASN A 303 0.17 -16.10 11.58
CA ASN A 303 1.57 -16.03 11.17
C ASN A 303 1.85 -16.90 9.95
N VAL A 304 2.90 -16.57 9.18
CA VAL A 304 3.43 -17.43 8.13
C VAL A 304 4.78 -17.99 8.56
N SER A 305 4.98 -19.29 8.37
CA SER A 305 6.30 -19.93 8.46
C SER A 305 6.81 -20.33 7.07
N VAL A 306 8.13 -20.36 6.91
CA VAL A 306 8.81 -20.79 5.69
C VAL A 306 9.35 -22.19 5.90
N ALA A 307 8.54 -23.18 5.52
CA ALA A 307 8.78 -24.58 5.85
C ALA A 307 10.14 -25.07 5.35
N GLY A 308 10.97 -25.60 6.25
CA GLY A 308 12.30 -26.13 5.92
C GLY A 308 13.43 -25.09 5.90
N TYR A 309 13.17 -23.83 6.29
CA TYR A 309 14.15 -22.74 6.31
C TYR A 309 14.26 -22.09 7.70
N GLU A 310 14.60 -22.89 8.72
CA GLU A 310 14.63 -22.49 10.14
C GLU A 310 15.45 -21.22 10.45
N ALA A 311 16.52 -20.97 9.68
CA ALA A 311 17.38 -19.81 9.88
C ALA A 311 16.66 -18.46 9.65
N ILE A 312 15.65 -18.46 8.78
CA ILE A 312 14.88 -17.27 8.39
C ILE A 312 13.41 -17.35 8.82
N ASP A 313 12.99 -18.46 9.42
CA ASP A 313 11.62 -18.66 9.92
C ASP A 313 11.37 -17.83 11.19
N GLU A 314 10.41 -16.92 11.12
CA GLU A 314 10.05 -16.04 12.24
C GLU A 314 8.98 -16.63 13.17
N SER A 315 8.41 -17.79 12.83
CA SER A 315 7.32 -18.41 13.60
C SER A 315 7.69 -18.69 15.06
N ARG A 316 8.96 -19.00 15.37
CA ARG A 316 9.44 -19.15 16.76
C ARG A 316 9.23 -17.89 17.60
N PHE A 317 9.38 -16.70 17.01
CA PHE A 317 9.18 -15.44 17.70
C PHE A 317 7.69 -15.13 17.84
N ALA A 318 6.90 -15.43 16.81
CA ALA A 318 5.44 -15.32 16.87
C ALA A 318 4.86 -16.22 17.97
N ASN A 319 5.30 -17.49 18.06
CA ASN A 319 4.90 -18.41 19.13
C ASN A 319 5.25 -17.84 20.51
N ARG A 320 6.47 -17.33 20.69
CA ARG A 320 6.88 -16.74 21.96
C ARG A 320 6.04 -15.51 22.36
N VAL A 321 5.61 -14.70 21.39
CA VAL A 321 4.67 -13.60 21.63
C VAL A 321 3.30 -14.15 22.04
N ALA A 322 2.78 -15.12 21.30
CA ALA A 322 1.49 -15.75 21.58
C ALA A 322 1.44 -16.38 22.98
N ASP A 323 2.48 -17.14 23.35
CA ASP A 323 2.64 -17.75 24.68
C ASP A 323 2.63 -16.68 25.78
N SER A 324 3.34 -15.57 25.58
CA SER A 324 3.40 -14.49 26.57
C SER A 324 2.08 -13.72 26.73
N LEU A 325 1.24 -13.72 25.70
CA LEU A 325 -0.03 -13.01 25.68
C LEU A 325 -1.23 -13.91 25.95
N GLY A 326 -1.06 -15.25 25.96
CA GLY A 326 -2.16 -16.20 26.01
C GLY A 326 -3.06 -16.19 24.76
N VAL A 327 -2.53 -15.74 23.62
CA VAL A 327 -3.30 -15.57 22.37
C VAL A 327 -3.21 -16.84 21.52
N ARG A 328 -4.33 -17.26 20.91
CA ARG A 328 -4.33 -18.36 19.96
C ARG A 328 -3.62 -17.95 18.67
N LEU A 329 -2.44 -18.51 18.43
CA LEU A 329 -1.68 -18.31 17.19
C LEU A 329 -1.89 -19.45 16.21
N LEU A 330 -2.28 -19.11 14.98
CA LEU A 330 -2.41 -20.04 13.85
C LEU A 330 -1.31 -19.72 12.83
N THR A 331 -0.48 -20.72 12.52
CA THR A 331 0.64 -20.56 11.59
C THR A 331 0.39 -21.29 10.27
N TYR A 332 0.40 -20.56 9.16
CA TYR A 332 0.41 -21.13 7.82
C TYR A 332 1.83 -21.54 7.42
N SER A 333 2.04 -22.83 7.17
CA SER A 333 3.34 -23.38 6.79
C SER A 333 3.56 -23.35 5.28
N MET A 334 4.15 -22.27 4.78
CA MET A 334 4.36 -22.03 3.35
C MET A 334 5.50 -22.88 2.79
N LYS A 335 5.21 -23.60 1.71
CA LYS A 335 6.16 -24.41 0.92
C LYS A 335 6.52 -23.71 -0.39
N PRO A 336 7.65 -24.07 -1.05
CA PRO A 336 7.99 -23.53 -2.37
C PRO A 336 6.88 -23.67 -3.42
N VAL A 337 6.19 -24.81 -3.43
CA VAL A 337 5.07 -25.05 -4.35
C VAL A 337 3.89 -24.09 -4.13
N ASP A 338 3.68 -23.63 -2.90
CA ASP A 338 2.65 -22.64 -2.60
C ASP A 338 3.02 -21.29 -3.22
N PHE A 339 4.30 -20.91 -3.18
CA PHE A 339 4.77 -19.71 -3.87
C PHE A 339 4.52 -19.81 -5.37
N GLN A 340 4.97 -20.91 -5.98
CA GLN A 340 4.93 -21.12 -7.42
C GLN A 340 3.49 -21.16 -7.95
N ARG A 341 2.59 -21.84 -7.22
CA ARG A 341 1.16 -21.90 -7.54
C ARG A 341 0.49 -20.53 -7.52
N ASN A 342 0.89 -19.65 -6.60
CA ASN A 342 0.16 -18.41 -6.32
C ASN A 342 0.85 -17.15 -6.86
N LEU A 343 2.05 -17.26 -7.45
CA LEU A 343 2.78 -16.13 -8.01
C LEU A 343 1.96 -15.36 -9.07
N VAL A 344 1.40 -16.08 -10.05
CA VAL A 344 0.62 -15.48 -11.14
C VAL A 344 -0.65 -14.83 -10.61
N ARG A 345 -1.35 -15.51 -9.69
CA ARG A 345 -2.56 -14.99 -9.04
C ARG A 345 -2.27 -13.72 -8.24
N ALA A 346 -1.16 -13.69 -7.49
CA ALA A 346 -0.73 -12.51 -6.77
C ALA A 346 -0.36 -11.34 -7.69
N ILE A 347 0.24 -11.60 -8.86
CA ILE A 347 0.50 -10.56 -9.88
C ILE A 347 -0.81 -10.00 -10.45
N TYR A 348 -1.78 -10.87 -10.77
CA TYR A 348 -3.10 -10.46 -11.25
C TYR A 348 -3.81 -9.54 -10.24
N HIS A 349 -3.88 -9.93 -8.97
CA HIS A 349 -4.51 -9.10 -7.93
C HIS A 349 -3.71 -7.85 -7.58
N SER A 350 -2.40 -7.82 -7.80
CA SER A 350 -1.58 -6.63 -7.56
C SER A 350 -1.90 -5.48 -8.52
N ASP A 351 -2.53 -5.78 -9.68
CA ASP A 351 -2.72 -4.91 -10.85
C ASP A 351 -1.42 -4.38 -11.50
N VAL A 352 -0.30 -4.46 -10.78
CA VAL A 352 1.05 -4.09 -11.23
C VAL A 352 2.01 -5.25 -10.98
N PRO A 353 3.14 -5.31 -11.70
CA PRO A 353 4.18 -6.29 -11.42
C PRO A 353 4.61 -6.26 -9.94
N LEU A 354 4.81 -7.44 -9.33
CA LEU A 354 5.17 -7.53 -7.91
C LEU A 354 6.54 -6.91 -7.62
N THR A 355 6.54 -5.94 -6.70
CA THR A 355 7.77 -5.39 -6.12
C THR A 355 8.30 -6.24 -4.97
N HIS A 356 7.39 -6.77 -4.15
CA HIS A 356 7.74 -7.54 -2.97
C HIS A 356 7.31 -9.00 -3.15
N PRO A 357 8.21 -9.98 -3.07
CA PRO A 357 7.86 -11.39 -3.22
C PRO A 357 6.95 -11.88 -2.07
N ASN A 358 7.05 -11.25 -0.90
CA ASN A 358 6.22 -11.56 0.25
C ASN A 358 4.72 -11.22 0.06
N SER A 359 4.33 -10.55 -1.03
CA SER A 359 2.93 -10.40 -1.42
C SER A 359 2.22 -11.74 -1.53
N VAL A 360 2.90 -12.79 -2.04
CA VAL A 360 2.34 -14.14 -2.12
C VAL A 360 2.04 -14.70 -0.73
N ALA A 361 2.92 -14.44 0.25
CA ALA A 361 2.69 -14.85 1.63
C ALA A 361 1.52 -14.08 2.28
N PHE A 362 1.37 -12.78 1.98
CA PHE A 362 0.22 -11.99 2.43
C PHE A 362 -1.12 -12.49 1.85
N LEU A 363 -1.13 -12.94 0.60
CA LEU A 363 -2.30 -13.57 0.00
C LEU A 363 -2.67 -14.85 0.75
N LEU A 364 -1.71 -15.76 0.90
CA LEU A 364 -1.92 -17.06 1.53
C LEU A 364 -2.34 -16.95 3.00
N ILE A 365 -1.74 -16.04 3.77
CA ILE A 365 -2.14 -15.85 5.18
C ILE A 365 -3.53 -15.24 5.30
N SER A 366 -3.93 -14.40 4.35
CA SER A 366 -5.29 -13.83 4.34
C SER A 366 -6.33 -14.90 4.00
N GLU A 367 -6.03 -15.79 3.04
CA GLU A 367 -6.88 -16.95 2.73
C GLU A 367 -6.97 -17.92 3.91
N PHE A 368 -5.84 -18.15 4.59
CA PHE A 368 -5.80 -18.97 5.79
C PHE A 368 -6.58 -18.35 6.96
N ALA A 369 -6.52 -17.02 7.15
CA ALA A 369 -7.36 -16.34 8.13
C ALA A 369 -8.84 -16.44 7.76
N ARG A 370 -9.18 -16.25 6.48
CA ARG A 370 -10.55 -16.36 5.96
C ARG A 370 -11.12 -17.76 6.20
N SER A 371 -10.33 -18.82 6.02
CA SER A 371 -10.78 -20.20 6.27
C SER A 371 -11.08 -20.48 7.75
N HIS A 372 -10.61 -19.61 8.65
CA HIS A 372 -10.93 -19.62 10.09
C HIS A 372 -12.03 -18.61 10.47
N GLY A 373 -12.80 -18.12 9.49
CA GLY A 373 -13.95 -17.24 9.71
C GLY A 373 -13.60 -15.76 9.91
N VAL A 374 -12.32 -15.38 9.82
CA VAL A 374 -11.89 -13.99 10.00
C VAL A 374 -12.18 -13.19 8.74
N LYS A 375 -12.84 -12.03 8.90
CA LYS A 375 -13.06 -11.06 7.82
C LYS A 375 -12.18 -9.82 7.93
N ILE A 376 -11.56 -9.59 9.08
CA ILE A 376 -10.68 -8.43 9.33
C ILE A 376 -9.34 -8.87 9.93
N LEU A 377 -8.24 -8.33 9.40
CA LEU A 377 -6.89 -8.50 9.95
C LEU A 377 -6.28 -7.16 10.36
N LEU A 378 -5.83 -7.05 11.61
CA LEU A 378 -5.02 -5.91 12.06
C LEU A 378 -3.55 -6.15 11.69
N SER A 379 -2.90 -5.12 11.13
CA SER A 379 -1.52 -5.15 10.67
C SER A 379 -0.65 -4.09 11.35
N GLY A 380 0.62 -4.42 11.58
CA GLY A 380 1.64 -3.52 12.14
C GLY A 380 2.34 -2.60 11.12
N GLU A 381 1.86 -2.57 9.86
CA GLU A 381 2.40 -1.70 8.80
C GLU A 381 2.37 -0.21 9.20
N ALA A 382 3.25 0.59 8.59
CA ALA A 382 3.52 2.01 8.89
C ALA A 382 4.33 2.33 10.15
N ALA A 383 4.51 1.38 11.07
CA ALA A 383 5.30 1.60 12.28
C ALA A 383 6.77 1.96 11.97
N ASP A 384 7.32 1.36 10.92
CA ASP A 384 8.69 1.61 10.48
C ASP A 384 8.89 3.05 9.97
N GLU A 385 7.98 3.54 9.15
CA GLU A 385 8.00 4.88 8.57
C GLU A 385 7.78 5.95 9.65
N LEU A 386 6.89 5.69 10.60
CA LEU A 386 6.55 6.63 11.68
C LEU A 386 7.62 6.70 12.78
N PHE A 387 8.10 5.55 13.25
CA PHE A 387 8.99 5.45 14.42
C PHE A 387 10.47 5.22 14.07
N GLY A 388 10.84 5.22 12.79
CA GLY A 388 12.24 5.18 12.36
C GLY A 388 12.83 3.77 12.32
N GLY A 389 12.08 2.80 11.81
CA GLY A 389 12.49 1.40 11.69
C GLY A 389 13.52 1.08 10.62
N TYR A 390 13.77 2.01 9.69
CA TYR A 390 14.82 1.89 8.67
C TYR A 390 16.11 2.58 9.11
N MET A 391 16.53 2.38 10.37
CA MET A 391 17.69 3.09 10.93
C MET A 391 18.96 2.95 10.10
N GLN A 392 19.20 1.80 9.43
CA GLN A 392 20.36 1.71 8.52
C GLN A 392 20.27 2.72 7.37
N ARG A 393 19.09 2.89 6.75
CA ARG A 393 18.85 3.89 5.71
C ARG A 393 19.05 5.31 6.25
N TYR A 394 18.51 5.62 7.43
CA TYR A 394 18.64 6.95 8.03
C TYR A 394 20.05 7.24 8.55
N ARG A 395 20.78 6.24 9.06
CA ARG A 395 22.20 6.36 9.45
C ARG A 395 23.10 6.57 8.24
N ARG A 396 22.90 5.82 7.15
CA ARG A 396 23.61 6.01 5.87
C ARG A 396 23.35 7.41 5.34
N TYR A 397 22.09 7.87 5.35
CA TYR A 397 21.75 9.23 4.97
C TYR A 397 22.47 10.29 5.81
N ARG A 398 22.58 10.11 7.14
CA ARG A 398 23.40 10.99 8.01
C ARG A 398 24.89 10.94 7.68
N GLN A 399 25.43 9.77 7.34
CA GLN A 399 26.84 9.61 6.96
C GLN A 399 27.14 10.34 5.65
N VAL A 400 26.33 10.13 4.61
CA VAL A 400 26.44 10.83 3.32
C VAL A 400 26.40 12.34 3.51
N LEU A 401 25.44 12.87 4.28
CA LEU A 401 25.35 14.32 4.53
C LEU A 401 26.56 14.86 5.32
N ARG A 402 27.13 14.08 6.24
CA ARG A 402 28.38 14.44 6.94
C ARG A 402 29.55 14.50 5.98
N PHE A 403 29.70 13.49 5.12
CA PHE A 403 30.74 13.46 4.09
C PHE A 403 30.59 14.60 3.09
N GLN A 404 29.37 14.94 2.66
CA GLN A 404 29.11 16.08 1.78
C GLN A 404 29.50 17.42 2.42
N LYS A 405 29.23 17.61 3.72
CA LYS A 405 29.66 18.80 4.46
C LYS A 405 31.18 18.90 4.60
N LEU A 406 31.84 17.80 4.95
CA LEU A 406 33.30 17.71 5.02
C LEU A 406 33.93 17.97 3.65
N ALA A 407 33.32 17.42 2.60
CA ALA A 407 33.76 17.55 1.22
C ALA A 407 33.46 18.92 0.60
N ALA A 408 32.56 19.73 1.18
CA ALA A 408 32.26 21.08 0.70
C ALA A 408 33.45 22.05 0.85
N VAL A 409 34.39 21.76 1.74
CA VAL A 409 35.61 22.54 1.99
C VAL A 409 36.78 22.09 1.10
N LEU A 410 36.63 20.96 0.40
CA LEU A 410 37.69 20.38 -0.43
C LEU A 410 37.62 20.86 -1.89
N PRO A 411 38.78 20.97 -2.58
CA PRO A 411 38.82 21.23 -4.01
C PRO A 411 37.96 20.23 -4.79
N SER A 412 37.32 20.68 -5.88
CA SER A 412 36.31 19.93 -6.66
C SER A 412 36.69 18.49 -7.03
N ARG A 413 38.00 18.25 -7.25
CA ARG A 413 38.58 16.95 -7.60
C ARG A 413 38.51 15.95 -6.45
N PHE A 414 38.82 16.38 -5.23
CA PHE A 414 38.75 15.56 -4.01
C PHE A 414 37.32 15.45 -3.47
N ARG A 415 36.50 16.51 -3.66
CA ARG A 415 35.08 16.51 -3.31
C ARG A 415 34.30 15.40 -4.01
N LYS A 416 34.50 15.23 -5.32
CA LYS A 416 33.87 14.13 -6.09
C LYS A 416 34.31 12.76 -5.57
N MET A 417 35.61 12.58 -5.32
CA MET A 417 36.17 11.32 -4.83
C MET A 417 35.65 10.93 -3.44
N LEU A 418 35.51 11.88 -2.51
CA LEU A 418 34.96 11.64 -1.16
C LEU A 418 33.46 11.39 -1.15
N ILE A 419 32.71 12.09 -2.02
CA ILE A 419 31.28 11.82 -2.21
C ILE A 419 31.09 10.41 -2.80
N LEU A 420 31.90 10.04 -3.80
CA LEU A 420 31.88 8.71 -4.43
C LEU A 420 32.32 7.61 -3.44
N ALA A 421 33.32 7.88 -2.60
CA ALA A 421 33.75 6.98 -1.54
C ALA A 421 32.67 6.81 -0.46
N GLY A 422 31.92 7.87 -0.14
CA GLY A 422 30.72 7.78 0.70
C GLY A 422 29.69 6.80 0.13
N TYR A 423 29.40 6.91 -1.18
CA TYR A 423 28.52 5.97 -1.89
C TYR A 423 29.09 4.55 -2.01
N ALA A 424 30.42 4.39 -2.16
CA ALA A 424 31.08 3.09 -2.23
C ALA A 424 31.06 2.36 -0.87
N CYS A 425 31.22 3.11 0.23
CA CYS A 425 31.06 2.59 1.59
C CYS A 425 29.59 2.29 1.95
N ASP A 426 28.61 2.78 1.17
CA ASP A 426 27.18 2.55 1.37
C ASP A 426 26.68 1.18 0.85
N GLY A 427 27.55 0.39 0.20
CA GLY A 427 27.15 -0.89 -0.41
C GLY A 427 26.08 -0.75 -1.49
N VAL A 428 25.89 0.48 -2.02
CA VAL A 428 25.24 0.69 -3.31
C VAL A 428 26.30 0.28 -4.32
N PRO A 429 26.09 -0.78 -5.10
CA PRO A 429 27.00 -1.07 -6.19
C PRO A 429 26.99 0.18 -7.08
N ILE A 430 28.14 0.84 -7.24
CA ILE A 430 28.29 1.90 -8.26
C ILE A 430 27.92 1.31 -9.65
N THR A 431 28.01 -0.01 -9.78
CA THR A 431 27.54 -0.82 -10.92
C THR A 431 26.01 -0.88 -11.08
N ASP A 432 25.21 -0.82 -10.01
CA ASP A 432 23.73 -0.89 -10.10
C ASP A 432 23.13 0.39 -10.71
N PHE A 433 23.83 1.52 -10.58
CA PHE A 433 23.50 2.76 -11.30
C PHE A 433 24.12 2.82 -12.70
N SER A 434 25.30 2.23 -12.91
CA SER A 434 26.02 2.32 -14.19
C SER A 434 25.60 1.29 -15.24
N GLU A 435 25.03 0.14 -14.85
CA GLU A 435 24.54 -0.85 -15.82
C GLU A 435 23.23 -0.42 -16.50
N TYR A 436 22.47 0.49 -15.90
CA TYR A 436 21.28 1.12 -16.49
C TYR A 436 21.56 2.47 -17.18
N GLU A 437 22.78 3.02 -17.04
CA GLU A 437 23.15 4.33 -17.61
C GLU A 437 23.13 4.35 -19.15
N GLY A 438 23.23 3.18 -19.80
CA GLY A 438 23.25 3.10 -21.27
C GLY A 438 21.88 3.19 -21.94
N LEU A 439 20.79 2.77 -21.27
CA LEU A 439 19.49 2.57 -21.93
C LEU A 439 18.47 3.70 -21.69
N LEU A 440 18.60 4.47 -20.59
CA LEU A 440 17.54 5.37 -20.11
C LEU A 440 17.99 6.82 -19.85
N ARG A 441 19.23 7.18 -20.25
CA ARG A 441 19.95 8.37 -19.77
C ARG A 441 19.37 9.73 -20.15
N HIS A 442 18.48 9.83 -21.13
CA HIS A 442 18.12 11.14 -21.71
C HIS A 442 16.64 11.55 -21.56
N SER A 443 15.74 10.66 -21.10
CA SER A 443 14.31 10.99 -20.96
C SER A 443 13.76 10.87 -19.53
N THR A 444 14.20 9.89 -18.74
CA THR A 444 13.62 9.59 -17.42
C THR A 444 14.32 10.33 -16.27
N GLY A 445 15.63 10.56 -16.40
CA GLY A 445 16.45 11.20 -15.35
C GLY A 445 16.21 12.71 -15.17
N PHE A 446 15.53 13.37 -16.11
CA PHE A 446 15.22 14.80 -16.02
C PHE A 446 13.92 15.06 -15.25
N LEU A 447 12.82 14.35 -15.54
CA LEU A 447 11.49 14.65 -14.99
C LEU A 447 11.25 14.06 -13.58
N ASP A 448 11.69 12.83 -13.30
CA ASP A 448 11.42 12.17 -12.01
C ASP A 448 12.42 12.59 -10.90
N ARG A 449 13.61 13.07 -11.28
CA ARG A 449 14.53 13.73 -10.33
C ARG A 449 13.83 14.90 -9.64
N PHE A 450 13.03 15.70 -10.36
CA PHE A 450 12.29 16.82 -9.76
C PHE A 450 11.23 16.38 -8.76
N ALA A 451 10.32 15.44 -9.08
CA ALA A 451 9.20 15.14 -8.17
C ALA A 451 9.63 14.53 -6.82
N ARG A 452 10.61 13.62 -6.81
CA ARG A 452 11.13 13.00 -5.59
C ARG A 452 12.04 13.93 -4.80
N GLU A 453 12.85 14.73 -5.50
CA GLU A 453 13.69 15.76 -4.88
C GLU A 453 12.82 16.88 -4.29
N GLU A 454 11.81 17.35 -5.02
CA GLU A 454 10.82 18.32 -4.57
C GLU A 454 10.06 17.84 -3.33
N LEU A 455 9.56 16.59 -3.31
CA LEU A 455 8.93 16.04 -2.10
C LEU A 455 9.89 16.07 -0.92
N LYS A 456 11.15 15.67 -1.14
CA LYS A 456 12.16 15.65 -0.09
C LYS A 456 12.49 17.05 0.39
N GLU A 457 12.62 18.01 -0.51
CA GLU A 457 12.85 19.42 -0.21
C GLU A 457 11.69 20.01 0.57
N ARG A 458 10.45 19.82 0.10
CA ARG A 458 9.23 20.26 0.79
C ARG A 458 9.10 19.62 2.17
N SER A 459 9.35 18.33 2.28
CA SER A 459 9.33 17.60 3.56
C SER A 459 10.41 18.10 4.52
N GLN A 460 11.60 18.44 4.01
CA GLN A 460 12.66 19.04 4.83
C GLN A 460 12.35 20.49 5.23
N ALA A 461 11.73 21.26 4.34
CA ALA A 461 11.30 22.63 4.59
C ALA A 461 10.23 22.71 5.68
N ALA A 462 9.35 21.71 5.77
CA ALA A 462 8.38 21.58 6.86
C ALA A 462 9.04 21.55 8.26
N TYR A 463 10.26 21.03 8.37
CA TYR A 463 11.06 21.03 9.60
C TYR A 463 12.10 22.15 9.65
N SER A 464 11.89 23.28 8.96
CA SER A 464 12.83 24.41 8.90
C SER A 464 13.27 24.93 10.27
N PHE A 465 12.40 24.86 11.28
CA PHE A 465 12.66 25.24 12.67
C PHE A 465 13.65 24.32 13.42
N VAL A 466 13.93 23.11 12.90
CA VAL A 466 14.90 22.19 13.50
C VAL A 466 16.33 22.68 13.22
N LYS A 467 16.99 23.18 14.27
CA LYS A 467 18.34 23.80 14.18
C LYS A 467 19.41 22.87 13.63
N ASN A 468 19.38 21.57 13.96
CA ASN A 468 20.36 20.63 13.45
C ASN A 468 19.97 20.18 12.03
N PRO A 469 20.75 20.55 10.99
CA PRO A 469 20.41 20.23 9.61
C PRO A 469 20.43 18.74 9.29
N LEU A 470 21.22 17.93 10.02
CA LEU A 470 21.19 16.46 9.83
C LEU A 470 19.89 15.87 10.36
N ASP A 471 19.41 16.36 11.51
CA ASP A 471 18.18 15.86 12.11
C ASP A 471 16.97 16.32 11.29
N ARG A 472 16.98 17.58 10.83
CA ARG A 472 16.01 18.11 9.85
C ARG A 472 15.93 17.27 8.59
N ALA A 473 17.07 16.89 8.02
CA ALA A 473 17.12 16.09 6.81
C ALA A 473 16.54 14.68 7.02
N VAL A 474 16.82 14.06 8.16
CA VAL A 474 16.26 12.73 8.51
C VAL A 474 14.75 12.81 8.77
N LEU A 475 14.29 13.80 9.53
CA LEU A 475 12.86 14.02 9.77
C LEU A 475 12.10 14.26 8.46
N GLY A 476 12.65 15.09 7.56
CA GLY A 476 12.09 15.30 6.23
C GLY A 476 12.09 14.01 5.38
N ALA A 477 13.12 13.17 5.47
CA ALA A 477 13.13 11.89 4.78
C ALA A 477 12.08 10.90 5.33
N MET A 478 11.90 10.83 6.65
CA MET A 478 10.85 10.03 7.28
C MET A 478 9.45 10.51 6.89
N LEU A 479 9.25 11.84 6.82
CA LEU A 479 7.99 12.43 6.37
C LEU A 479 7.70 12.10 4.89
N ALA A 480 8.70 12.19 4.03
CA ALA A 480 8.60 11.80 2.63
C ALA A 480 8.30 10.30 2.45
N ASP A 481 8.80 9.44 3.35
CA ASP A 481 8.52 8.00 3.31
C ASP A 481 7.02 7.68 3.56
N LEU A 482 6.27 8.55 4.26
CA LEU A 482 4.82 8.37 4.48
C LEU A 482 3.98 8.45 3.20
N THR A 483 4.48 9.15 2.16
CA THR A 483 3.77 9.29 0.88
C THR A 483 4.43 8.50 -0.24
N ASN A 484 5.76 8.42 -0.24
CA ASN A 484 6.50 7.71 -1.27
C ASN A 484 6.65 6.22 -0.96
N PHE A 485 7.22 5.86 0.19
CA PHE A 485 7.62 4.47 0.47
C PHE A 485 6.46 3.62 1.01
N LEU A 486 5.58 4.23 1.80
CA LEU A 486 4.47 3.54 2.44
C LEU A 486 3.37 3.11 1.46
N THR A 487 3.09 3.92 0.43
CA THR A 487 1.94 3.71 -0.48
C THR A 487 1.98 2.34 -1.20
N PRO A 488 3.13 1.87 -1.74
CA PRO A 488 3.24 0.52 -2.28
C PRO A 488 2.98 -0.60 -1.26
N LEU A 489 3.37 -0.41 0.01
CA LEU A 489 3.11 -1.38 1.08
C LEU A 489 1.63 -1.46 1.41
N LEU A 490 0.95 -0.31 1.44
CA LEU A 490 -0.50 -0.25 1.64
C LEU A 490 -1.27 -0.85 0.47
N ARG A 491 -0.85 -0.59 -0.77
CA ARG A 491 -1.42 -1.25 -1.95
C ARG A 491 -1.22 -2.76 -1.89
N ARG A 492 -0.02 -3.25 -1.55
CA ARG A 492 0.21 -4.69 -1.36
C ARG A 492 -0.77 -5.26 -0.33
N LEU A 493 -0.84 -4.63 0.85
CA LEU A 493 -1.69 -5.08 1.94
C LEU A 493 -3.16 -5.17 1.49
N ASP A 494 -3.69 -4.11 0.88
CA ASP A 494 -5.07 -4.08 0.37
C ASP A 494 -5.29 -5.14 -0.72
N ARG A 495 -4.44 -5.21 -1.74
CA ARG A 495 -4.62 -6.16 -2.86
C ARG A 495 -4.59 -7.60 -2.40
N MET A 496 -3.61 -7.96 -1.56
CA MET A 496 -3.41 -9.34 -1.15
C MET A 496 -4.46 -9.78 -0.13
N SER A 497 -4.89 -8.91 0.79
CA SER A 497 -5.94 -9.26 1.74
C SER A 497 -7.31 -9.32 1.06
N MET A 498 -7.61 -8.37 0.16
CA MET A 498 -8.90 -8.32 -0.53
C MET A 498 -9.06 -9.41 -1.58
N ALA A 499 -7.98 -9.95 -2.15
CA ALA A 499 -8.01 -11.16 -2.95
C ALA A 499 -8.59 -12.36 -2.18
N ALA A 500 -8.49 -12.36 -0.84
CA ALA A 500 -9.08 -13.35 0.05
C ALA A 500 -10.40 -12.90 0.71
N SER A 501 -10.98 -11.78 0.28
CA SER A 501 -12.15 -11.15 0.92
C SER A 501 -11.91 -10.85 2.41
N VAL A 502 -10.72 -10.34 2.76
CA VAL A 502 -10.33 -9.94 4.12
C VAL A 502 -9.92 -8.47 4.14
N GLU A 503 -10.55 -7.70 5.02
CA GLU A 503 -10.22 -6.30 5.27
C GLU A 503 -8.97 -6.18 6.16
N ALA A 504 -7.89 -5.61 5.63
CA ALA A 504 -6.73 -5.26 6.45
C ALA A 504 -6.86 -3.84 7.04
N ARG A 505 -6.62 -3.72 8.36
CA ARG A 505 -6.63 -2.45 9.12
C ARG A 505 -5.24 -2.12 9.63
N THR A 506 -4.83 -0.85 9.56
CA THR A 506 -3.51 -0.36 9.99
C THR A 506 -3.64 0.66 11.14
N PRO A 507 -3.56 0.22 12.42
CA PRO A 507 -3.63 1.11 13.59
C PRO A 507 -2.58 2.21 13.63
N PHE A 508 -1.37 1.94 13.18
CA PHE A 508 -0.32 2.96 13.15
C PHE A 508 -0.64 4.16 12.24
N LEU A 509 -1.53 3.99 11.26
CA LEU A 509 -2.02 5.07 10.38
C LEU A 509 -3.32 5.70 10.86
N ASP A 510 -3.52 5.73 12.17
CA ASP A 510 -4.54 6.57 12.78
C ASP A 510 -4.16 8.05 12.70
N TYR A 511 -5.09 8.89 12.25
CA TYR A 511 -4.76 10.29 11.96
C TYR A 511 -4.28 11.06 13.21
N PRO A 512 -4.97 10.98 14.37
CA PRO A 512 -4.44 11.49 15.64
C PRO A 512 -3.04 11.00 15.99
N LEU A 513 -2.76 9.70 15.82
CA LEU A 513 -1.44 9.12 16.08
C LEU A 513 -0.37 9.66 15.11
N VAL A 514 -0.63 9.64 13.80
CA VAL A 514 0.32 10.16 12.79
C VAL A 514 0.60 11.63 13.03
N LYS A 515 -0.42 12.43 13.32
CA LYS A 515 -0.28 13.85 13.65
C LYS A 515 0.63 14.08 14.86
N ALA A 516 0.49 13.28 15.91
CA ALA A 516 1.38 13.33 17.07
C ALA A 516 2.81 12.88 16.71
N VAL A 517 2.96 11.73 16.04
CA VAL A 517 4.26 11.12 15.74
C VAL A 517 5.08 11.97 14.78
N THR A 518 4.45 12.59 13.78
CA THR A 518 5.10 13.53 12.84
C THR A 518 5.81 14.67 13.59
N ASN A 519 5.30 15.09 14.75
CA ASN A 519 5.88 16.16 15.55
C ASN A 519 6.88 15.70 16.60
N LEU A 520 7.17 14.40 16.72
CA LEU A 520 8.13 13.91 17.72
C LEU A 520 9.58 14.30 17.39
N PRO A 521 10.40 14.71 18.38
CA PRO A 521 11.84 14.91 18.19
C PRO A 521 12.55 13.66 17.68
N LEU A 522 13.58 13.82 16.87
CA LEU A 522 14.27 12.70 16.23
C LEU A 522 14.83 11.70 17.26
N GLU A 523 15.35 12.18 18.38
CA GLU A 523 15.92 11.40 19.49
C GLU A 523 14.93 10.47 20.22
N THR A 524 13.63 10.66 19.99
CA THR A 524 12.58 9.76 20.47
C THR A 524 12.33 8.61 19.50
N ARG A 525 12.69 8.78 18.22
CA ARG A 525 12.55 7.76 17.17
C ARG A 525 13.85 6.98 16.98
N LEU A 526 14.96 7.70 16.85
CA LEU A 526 16.32 7.17 16.68
C LEU A 526 17.21 7.63 17.82
N ARG A 527 17.70 6.71 18.66
CA ARG A 527 18.57 7.02 19.80
C ARG A 527 19.82 6.15 19.80
N GLY A 528 20.98 6.77 19.54
CA GLY A 528 22.24 6.04 19.43
C GLY A 528 22.21 5.00 18.31
N SER A 529 22.37 3.72 18.66
CA SER A 529 22.25 2.57 17.76
C SER A 529 20.87 1.92 17.79
N GLN A 530 19.89 2.50 18.48
CA GLN A 530 18.53 1.96 18.60
C GLN A 530 17.58 2.70 17.66
N ASP A 531 16.91 1.91 16.82
CA ASP A 531 15.73 2.28 16.04
C ASP A 531 14.46 2.17 16.89
N LYS A 532 13.39 2.86 16.47
CA LYS A 532 12.08 2.77 17.12
C LYS A 532 12.14 2.95 18.63
N TRP A 533 12.98 3.87 19.12
CA TRP A 533 13.32 3.93 20.54
C TRP A 533 12.08 4.07 21.43
N LEU A 534 11.20 5.03 21.12
CA LEU A 534 9.96 5.24 21.86
C LEU A 534 9.01 4.05 21.76
N LEU A 535 8.88 3.46 20.58
CA LEU A 535 8.02 2.31 20.36
C LEU A 535 8.52 1.07 21.11
N LYS A 536 9.84 0.85 21.18
CA LYS A 536 10.48 -0.18 22.03
C LYS A 536 10.21 0.05 23.51
N LYS A 537 10.27 1.30 23.96
CA LYS A 537 9.94 1.67 25.34
C LYS A 537 8.48 1.35 25.69
N ILE A 538 7.56 1.60 24.76
CA ILE A 538 6.14 1.26 24.92
C ILE A 538 5.96 -0.28 24.89
N ALA A 539 6.51 -0.94 23.88
CA ALA A 539 6.39 -2.39 23.69
C ALA A 539 6.97 -3.21 24.85
N ALA A 540 8.02 -2.73 25.52
CA ALA A 540 8.61 -3.38 26.68
C ALA A 540 7.66 -3.50 27.90
N ARG A 541 6.51 -2.79 27.90
CA ARG A 541 5.46 -2.95 28.91
C ARG A 541 4.51 -4.11 28.61
N HIS A 542 4.44 -4.54 27.35
CA HIS A 542 3.45 -5.50 26.84
C HIS A 542 4.07 -6.81 26.37
N LEU A 543 5.37 -6.81 26.04
CA LEU A 543 6.04 -7.92 25.37
C LEU A 543 7.35 -8.29 26.07
N PRO A 544 7.79 -9.57 25.94
CA PRO A 544 9.09 -10.00 26.44
C PRO A 544 10.24 -9.18 25.85
N LYS A 545 11.23 -8.82 26.69
CA LYS A 545 12.38 -8.00 26.27
C LYS A 545 13.18 -8.63 25.12
N ASP A 546 13.25 -9.96 25.07
CA ASP A 546 13.94 -10.68 23.99
C ASP A 546 13.23 -10.55 22.63
N ILE A 547 11.92 -10.29 22.61
CA ILE A 547 11.18 -9.92 21.39
C ILE A 547 11.40 -8.45 21.05
N VAL A 548 11.27 -7.55 22.04
CA VAL A 548 11.32 -6.10 21.84
C VAL A 548 12.68 -5.63 21.30
N TYR A 549 13.78 -6.19 21.83
CA TYR A 549 15.13 -5.76 21.49
C TYR A 549 15.83 -6.68 20.47
N ARG A 550 15.10 -7.62 19.84
CA ARG A 550 15.68 -8.48 18.80
C ARG A 550 16.13 -7.67 17.59
N ARG A 551 17.08 -8.23 16.84
CA ARG A 551 17.47 -7.68 15.53
C ARG A 551 16.32 -7.87 14.55
N LYS A 552 15.95 -6.79 13.84
CA LYS A 552 14.92 -6.82 12.81
C LYS A 552 15.32 -7.79 11.68
N VAL A 553 14.39 -8.65 11.30
CA VAL A 553 14.45 -9.46 10.08
C VAL A 553 13.21 -9.07 9.26
N GLY A 554 13.40 -8.62 8.02
CA GLY A 554 12.30 -8.16 7.18
C GLY A 554 11.68 -9.33 6.46
N PHE A 555 10.53 -9.82 6.94
CA PHE A 555 9.73 -10.95 6.45
C PHE A 555 10.36 -11.74 5.27
N PRO A 556 11.40 -12.54 5.56
CA PRO A 556 12.26 -13.10 4.53
C PRO A 556 11.62 -14.32 3.89
N LEU A 557 11.69 -14.38 2.55
CA LEU A 557 11.42 -15.61 1.81
C LEU A 557 12.74 -16.17 1.27
N PRO A 558 12.90 -17.50 1.16
CA PRO A 558 14.02 -18.12 0.44
C PRO A 558 13.80 -17.95 -1.07
N LEU A 559 13.86 -16.69 -1.52
CA LEU A 559 13.40 -16.27 -2.83
C LEU A 559 14.17 -16.98 -3.94
N ALA A 560 15.48 -17.13 -3.79
CA ALA A 560 16.33 -17.81 -4.77
C ALA A 560 15.82 -19.23 -5.06
N ASP A 561 15.47 -19.99 -4.03
CA ASP A 561 14.95 -21.35 -4.20
C ASP A 561 13.53 -21.36 -4.77
N TYR A 562 12.70 -20.40 -4.37
CA TYR A 562 11.32 -20.30 -4.85
C TYR A 562 11.24 -19.95 -6.35
N ILE A 563 12.18 -19.15 -6.86
CA ILE A 563 12.20 -18.70 -8.27
C ILE A 563 13.10 -19.53 -9.18
N ALA A 564 13.98 -20.37 -8.62
CA ALA A 564 14.90 -21.20 -9.39
C ALA A 564 14.23 -21.97 -10.54
N PRO A 565 13.02 -22.54 -10.40
CA PRO A 565 12.39 -23.28 -11.49
C PRO A 565 12.02 -22.40 -12.70
N PHE A 566 11.85 -21.09 -12.50
CA PHE A 566 11.46 -20.15 -13.55
C PHE A 566 12.64 -19.59 -14.33
N ALA A 567 13.88 -19.85 -13.91
CA ALA A 567 15.09 -19.34 -14.54
C ALA A 567 15.41 -20.08 -15.84
N LYS A 568 14.48 -20.02 -16.80
CA LYS A 568 14.61 -20.60 -18.12
C LYS A 568 14.24 -19.58 -19.19
N PRO A 569 14.96 -19.55 -20.32
CA PRO A 569 14.84 -18.49 -21.32
C PRO A 569 13.54 -18.52 -22.13
N GLU A 570 12.83 -19.65 -22.15
CA GLU A 570 11.68 -19.87 -23.03
C GLU A 570 10.51 -18.93 -22.74
N LEU A 571 10.32 -18.53 -21.47
CA LEU A 571 9.31 -17.55 -21.08
C LEU A 571 9.52 -16.20 -21.77
N PHE A 572 10.74 -15.86 -22.17
CA PHE A 572 11.06 -14.52 -22.66
C PHE A 572 11.23 -14.45 -24.19
N HIS A 573 11.27 -15.57 -24.91
CA HIS A 573 11.58 -15.59 -26.35
C HIS A 573 10.56 -14.83 -27.23
N SER A 574 9.29 -14.87 -26.84
CA SER A 574 8.13 -14.15 -27.42
C SER A 574 7.29 -13.60 -26.28
N GLY A 575 7.93 -12.71 -25.51
CA GLY A 575 7.45 -12.20 -24.24
C GLY A 575 7.30 -10.70 -24.22
N PHE A 576 6.53 -10.21 -23.25
CA PHE A 576 6.23 -8.79 -23.10
C PHE A 576 7.50 -7.92 -23.02
N CYS A 577 8.53 -8.38 -22.30
CA CYS A 577 9.78 -7.64 -22.19
C CYS A 577 10.49 -7.44 -23.54
N ILE A 578 10.44 -8.41 -24.45
CA ILE A 578 11.06 -8.27 -25.78
C ILE A 578 10.13 -7.52 -26.74
N GLU A 579 8.87 -7.94 -26.80
CA GLU A 579 7.92 -7.48 -27.83
C GLU A 579 7.41 -6.06 -27.56
N TYR A 580 7.14 -5.70 -26.30
CA TYR A 580 6.56 -4.41 -25.94
C TYR A 580 7.58 -3.41 -25.40
N LEU A 581 8.61 -3.88 -24.68
CA LEU A 581 9.63 -3.01 -24.09
C LEU A 581 10.92 -2.93 -24.92
N GLY A 582 11.05 -3.73 -25.97
CA GLY A 582 12.24 -3.74 -26.82
C GLY A 582 13.52 -4.14 -26.08
N VAL A 583 13.41 -4.88 -24.97
CA VAL A 583 14.59 -5.32 -24.20
C VAL A 583 15.45 -6.21 -25.09
N GLY A 584 16.74 -5.88 -25.20
CA GLY A 584 17.68 -6.60 -26.03
C GLY A 584 17.76 -8.08 -25.65
N ARG A 585 17.37 -8.97 -26.58
CA ARG A 585 17.31 -10.42 -26.38
C ARG A 585 18.55 -10.99 -25.70
N LYS A 586 19.75 -10.59 -26.15
CA LYS A 586 21.02 -11.07 -25.58
C LYS A 586 21.19 -10.70 -24.10
N ALA A 587 20.90 -9.45 -23.73
CA ALA A 587 21.04 -8.96 -22.36
C ALA A 587 20.01 -9.62 -21.43
N LEU A 588 18.78 -9.82 -21.92
CA LEU A 588 17.76 -10.53 -21.18
C LEU A 588 18.18 -11.98 -20.91
N LEU A 589 18.60 -12.71 -21.95
CA LEU A 589 19.02 -14.11 -21.81
C LEU A 589 20.22 -14.27 -20.87
N GLN A 590 21.14 -13.29 -20.88
CA GLN A 590 22.24 -13.25 -19.92
C GLN A 590 21.75 -13.01 -18.48
N THR A 591 20.76 -12.14 -18.28
CA THR A 591 20.14 -11.93 -16.95
C THR A 591 19.49 -13.22 -16.44
N VAL A 592 18.88 -14.01 -17.34
CA VAL A 592 18.30 -15.32 -17.00
C VAL A 592 19.38 -16.35 -16.69
N SER A 593 20.50 -16.39 -17.43
CA SER A 593 21.61 -17.32 -17.12
C SER A 593 22.29 -16.98 -15.79
N ASP A 594 22.45 -15.70 -15.51
CA ASP A 594 23.19 -15.17 -14.36
C ASP A 594 22.26 -14.86 -13.17
N TRP A 595 21.02 -15.37 -13.19
CA TRP A 595 19.97 -15.02 -12.24
C TRP A 595 20.38 -15.21 -10.77
N ARG A 596 21.26 -16.17 -10.47
CA ARG A 596 21.75 -16.41 -9.09
C ARG A 596 22.56 -15.24 -8.54
N ALA A 597 23.29 -14.53 -9.40
CA ALA A 597 24.07 -13.35 -9.02
C ALA A 597 23.16 -12.17 -8.62
N ASN A 598 21.98 -12.08 -9.24
CA ASN A 598 20.98 -11.05 -8.94
C ASN A 598 19.55 -11.60 -8.94
N PHE A 599 19.24 -12.45 -7.96
CA PHE A 599 17.94 -13.13 -7.90
C PHE A 599 16.77 -12.15 -7.65
N ASN A 600 17.03 -10.99 -7.01
CA ASN A 600 16.04 -9.93 -6.87
C ASN A 600 15.73 -9.27 -8.21
N GLY A 601 16.75 -8.95 -9.00
CA GLY A 601 16.60 -8.44 -10.37
C GLY A 601 15.84 -9.42 -11.26
N PHE A 602 16.19 -10.71 -11.17
CA PHE A 602 15.47 -11.76 -11.91
C PHE A 602 14.00 -11.88 -11.48
N PHE A 603 13.68 -11.85 -10.18
CA PHE A 603 12.29 -11.84 -9.72
C PHE A 603 11.50 -10.65 -10.29
N ASN A 604 12.10 -9.46 -10.31
CA ASN A 604 11.47 -8.28 -10.88
C ASN A 604 11.18 -8.44 -12.37
N LEU A 605 12.15 -8.96 -13.14
CA LEU A 605 11.98 -9.27 -14.55
C LEU A 605 10.88 -10.31 -14.79
N LEU A 606 10.86 -11.39 -14.01
CA LEU A 606 9.83 -12.42 -14.06
C LEU A 606 8.43 -11.84 -13.75
N ALA A 607 8.32 -11.01 -12.71
CA ALA A 607 7.05 -10.39 -12.33
C ALA A 607 6.54 -9.42 -13.40
N LEU A 608 7.44 -8.68 -14.05
CA LEU A 608 7.12 -7.78 -15.17
C LEU A 608 6.62 -8.56 -16.40
N GLU A 609 7.32 -9.62 -16.76
CA GLU A 609 6.96 -10.48 -17.89
C GLU A 609 5.59 -11.12 -17.69
N LEU A 610 5.35 -11.73 -16.53
CA LEU A 610 4.06 -12.34 -16.20
C LEU A 610 2.92 -11.31 -16.18
N TRP A 611 3.14 -10.12 -15.62
CA TRP A 611 2.16 -9.04 -15.64
C TRP A 611 1.83 -8.62 -17.08
N GLY A 612 2.85 -8.43 -17.90
CA GLY A 612 2.68 -8.06 -19.30
C GLY A 612 1.91 -9.11 -20.10
N ARG A 613 2.18 -10.39 -19.82
CA ARG A 613 1.45 -11.51 -20.43
C ARG A 613 -0.03 -11.52 -20.07
N ILE A 614 -0.36 -11.21 -18.82
CA ILE A 614 -1.74 -11.15 -18.32
C ILE A 614 -2.50 -10.00 -19.00
N PHE A 615 -1.93 -8.80 -19.02
CA PHE A 615 -2.68 -7.58 -19.38
C PHE A 615 -2.51 -7.11 -20.83
N PHE A 616 -1.46 -7.54 -21.54
CA PHE A 616 -1.19 -7.10 -22.92
C PHE A 616 -1.07 -8.24 -23.94
N LEU A 617 -0.73 -9.46 -23.50
CA LEU A 617 -0.65 -10.64 -24.38
C LEU A 617 -1.86 -11.57 -24.25
N ASN A 618 -2.92 -11.15 -23.54
CA ASN A 618 -4.17 -11.88 -23.36
C ASN A 618 -3.99 -13.34 -22.88
N GLN A 619 -2.97 -13.60 -22.07
CA GLN A 619 -2.79 -14.92 -21.45
C GLN A 619 -3.57 -15.01 -20.15
N THR A 620 -4.33 -16.09 -19.98
CA THR A 620 -5.15 -16.28 -18.77
C THR A 620 -4.29 -16.62 -17.55
N VAL A 621 -4.80 -16.28 -16.36
CA VAL A 621 -4.15 -16.58 -15.08
C VAL A 621 -4.00 -18.09 -14.91
N GLU A 622 -4.97 -18.87 -15.35
CA GLU A 622 -4.98 -20.34 -15.27
C GLU A 622 -3.83 -20.92 -16.09
N LYS A 623 -3.71 -20.54 -17.37
CA LYS A 623 -2.66 -21.03 -18.27
C LYS A 623 -1.26 -20.70 -17.76
N LEU A 624 -1.07 -19.48 -17.24
CA LEU A 624 0.21 -19.08 -16.65
C LEU A 624 0.49 -19.80 -15.32
N THR A 625 -0.54 -20.12 -14.55
CA THR A 625 -0.40 -20.90 -13.31
C THR A 625 -0.01 -22.35 -13.61
N GLU A 626 -0.62 -22.98 -14.62
CA GLU A 626 -0.23 -24.30 -15.11
C GLU A 626 1.22 -24.30 -15.64
N TRP A 627 1.59 -23.28 -16.40
CA TRP A 627 2.98 -23.07 -16.80
C TRP A 627 3.91 -22.99 -15.58
N SER A 628 3.56 -22.18 -14.58
CA SER A 628 4.35 -22.00 -13.35
C SER A 628 4.58 -23.33 -12.62
N LEU A 629 3.53 -24.14 -12.49
CA LEU A 629 3.59 -25.46 -11.85
C LEU A 629 4.40 -26.48 -12.67
N SER A 630 4.29 -26.47 -14.00
CA SER A 630 5.11 -27.36 -14.84
C SER A 630 6.60 -27.03 -14.76
N GLN A 631 6.96 -25.75 -14.59
CA GLN A 631 8.35 -25.37 -14.32
C GLN A 631 8.85 -25.94 -13.00
N ALA A 632 8.05 -25.82 -11.93
CA ALA A 632 8.36 -26.38 -10.63
C ALA A 632 8.55 -27.91 -10.65
N ALA A 633 7.69 -28.63 -11.38
CA ALA A 633 7.75 -30.09 -11.47
C ALA A 633 8.98 -30.61 -12.25
N SER A 634 9.50 -29.79 -13.18
CA SER A 634 10.62 -30.17 -14.05
C SER A 634 12.01 -30.05 -13.39
N GLN A 635 12.12 -29.52 -12.18
CA GLN A 635 13.38 -29.56 -11.42
C GLN A 635 13.49 -30.89 -10.66
N GLU A 636 14.50 -31.70 -11.00
CA GLU A 636 14.99 -32.72 -10.05
C GLU A 636 15.39 -32.02 -8.73
N PRO A 637 15.14 -32.62 -7.56
CA PRO A 637 15.54 -32.02 -6.29
C PRO A 637 17.06 -31.89 -6.24
N ALA A 638 17.55 -30.68 -6.52
CA ALA A 638 18.95 -30.35 -6.35
C ALA A 638 19.33 -30.63 -4.89
N ARG A 639 20.28 -31.55 -4.68
CA ARG A 639 20.84 -31.86 -3.37
C ARG A 639 21.23 -30.55 -2.69
N ARG A 640 20.72 -30.34 -1.46
CA ARG A 640 20.97 -29.18 -0.60
C ARG A 640 22.46 -28.83 -0.56
N ALA A 641 22.90 -27.92 -1.41
CA ALA A 641 24.14 -27.18 -1.20
C ALA A 641 23.76 -25.89 -0.49
N VAL A 642 23.77 -25.93 0.84
CA VAL A 642 23.69 -24.73 1.66
C VAL A 642 24.84 -23.81 1.22
N PRO A 643 24.60 -22.58 0.77
CA PRO A 643 25.67 -21.63 0.56
C PRO A 643 26.30 -21.36 1.92
N GLN A 644 27.54 -21.78 2.13
CA GLN A 644 28.30 -21.31 3.29
C GLN A 644 28.37 -19.78 3.21
N PRO A 645 28.10 -19.05 4.32
CA PRO A 645 28.32 -17.62 4.33
C PRO A 645 29.81 -17.35 4.07
N ALA A 646 30.09 -16.57 3.04
CA ALA A 646 31.42 -16.08 2.75
C ALA A 646 32.01 -15.45 4.03
N GLY A 647 33.14 -15.99 4.47
CA GLY A 647 33.75 -15.66 5.75
C GLY A 647 33.97 -14.16 5.90
N GLN A 648 33.44 -13.61 7.00
CA GLN A 648 33.96 -12.38 7.58
C GLN A 648 35.41 -12.65 7.99
N ARG A 649 36.36 -12.13 7.21
CA ARG A 649 37.70 -11.86 7.73
C ARG A 649 37.61 -10.57 8.56
N VAL A 650 37.90 -10.76 9.85
CA VAL A 650 38.22 -9.84 10.96
C VAL A 650 38.13 -8.35 10.66
#